data_AF-A0A839EYI9-F1
#
_entry.id   AF-A0A839EYI9-F1
#
_cell.length_a   1.000
_cell.length_b   1.000
_cell.length_c   1.000
_cell.angle_alpha   90.00
_cell.angle_beta   90.00
_cell.angle_gamma   90.00
#
_symmetry.space_group_name_H-M   'P 1'
#
loop_
_entity.id
_entity.type
_entity.pdbx_description
1 polymer ?
#
loop_
_entity_poly.entity_id
_entity_poly.type
_entity_poly.pdbx_seq_one_letter_code
_entity_poly.pdbx_strand_id
1 'polypeptide(L)'
;MNFFAHQDQARRQTRRMLAMFVLAVVAIVVAIDLVVVIGIGHGRASAGGIAVVSALVLGVIAMGSTYRIATLRGGGAAVAAQLGAREVPNDTGEFAYRRLRNVVEEIAIAAGVPVPQVFVLEGEAGINAFAAGYAPADAAITVTRGALDKLTREELQGVIGHEFSHVLNGDMRLNIRLVGVVFGILVVSVIGRKIAEGVGRGGRDSSGAVVFGLALAAAGYIGVVFGRIIKASISRQREFLADASAVQFTRQTEGIAGALKKIGALAEGSRLDSGDKEEVAHMLFGDGVGYSALFATHPPLEQRIRRLEPSFRSDELRAIAAAWSHPTLVDDVDAPGVSIAGFAPVEGGAAKAATARGATLPSAQARLHIAPGKVVRQVGNPGSDDRAAARTLSMEIPARLREAAVQGEQAMPLLFALVLNDDADLRARQLGLVARRFDSGTGALARELGDALAGLHPMQRLPLAALAFPALRRRPRAQLEAFIALLDELVEADGQVTLDEYCLARLVGLQVGDALDPATTRILGRLKLGDVAAELKDVLAIVARHGHDDAVAAQRAYALGLADVLPAATIAYAPPSAWMAALDRALPRLDRLGAAGKELVVGGLTRAISADGTVSVAEAELLRTICAALHCPLPPLLQAT
;
A
#
# COMPACT_ATOMS: atom_id res chain seq x y z
N MET A 1 1.26 -4.14 -18.71
CA MET A 1 1.98 -2.89 -18.36
C MET A 1 2.87 -3.19 -17.17
N ASN A 2 4.05 -2.59 -17.07
CA ASN A 2 4.94 -2.77 -15.92
C ASN A 2 4.63 -1.70 -14.85
N PHE A 3 5.15 -1.89 -13.63
CA PHE A 3 4.94 -0.99 -12.49
C PHE A 3 5.22 0.50 -12.78
N PHE A 4 6.31 0.80 -13.49
CA PHE A 4 6.68 2.18 -13.84
C PHE A 4 5.66 2.84 -14.77
N ALA A 5 5.12 2.09 -15.75
CA ALA A 5 4.04 2.59 -16.60
C ALA A 5 2.75 2.88 -15.80
N HIS A 6 2.45 2.09 -14.77
CA HIS A 6 1.33 2.35 -13.85
C HIS A 6 1.50 3.66 -13.09
N GLN A 7 2.69 3.91 -12.54
CA GLN A 7 2.99 5.16 -11.84
C GLN A 7 2.85 6.39 -12.76
N ASP A 8 3.36 6.30 -14.00
CA ASP A 8 3.22 7.38 -14.98
C ASP A 8 1.76 7.61 -15.43
N GLN A 9 0.99 6.53 -15.57
CA GLN A 9 -0.44 6.62 -15.84
C GLN A 9 -1.20 7.26 -14.67
N ALA A 10 -0.92 6.88 -13.42
CA ALA A 10 -1.51 7.47 -12.23
C ALA A 10 -1.24 8.99 -12.16
N ARG A 11 -0.04 9.43 -12.54
CA ARG A 11 0.30 10.86 -12.64
C ARG A 11 -0.51 11.59 -13.72
N ARG A 12 -0.69 10.99 -14.90
CA ARG A 12 -1.54 11.54 -15.97
C ARG A 12 -3.00 11.62 -15.53
N GLN A 13 -3.51 10.58 -14.89
CA GLN A 13 -4.88 10.54 -14.35
C GLN A 13 -5.09 11.57 -13.26
N THR A 14 -4.15 11.76 -12.34
CA THR A 14 -4.22 12.81 -11.31
C THR A 14 -4.36 14.20 -11.95
N ARG A 15 -3.61 14.49 -13.03
CA ARG A 15 -3.73 15.75 -13.76
C ARG A 15 -5.10 15.91 -14.43
N ARG A 16 -5.60 14.87 -15.07
CA ARG A 16 -6.96 14.86 -15.67
C ARG A 16 -8.04 15.07 -14.60
N MET A 17 -7.94 14.39 -13.47
CA MET A 17 -8.83 14.56 -12.32
C MET A 17 -8.84 16.01 -11.83
N LEU A 18 -7.67 16.62 -11.64
CA LEU A 18 -7.57 18.03 -11.23
C LEU A 18 -8.21 18.96 -12.25
N ALA A 19 -8.00 18.73 -13.55
CA ALA A 19 -8.65 19.53 -14.61
C ALA A 19 -10.18 19.38 -14.58
N MET A 20 -10.69 18.15 -14.43
CA MET A 20 -12.13 17.89 -14.30
C MET A 20 -12.72 18.50 -13.03
N PHE A 21 -11.98 18.51 -11.92
CA PHE A 21 -12.40 19.17 -10.69
C PHE A 21 -12.50 20.68 -10.87
N VAL A 22 -11.49 21.32 -11.45
CA VAL A 22 -11.54 22.76 -11.75
C VAL A 22 -12.74 23.08 -12.64
N LEU A 23 -13.00 22.27 -13.67
CA LEU A 23 -14.17 22.42 -14.52
C LEU A 23 -15.49 22.27 -13.74
N ALA A 24 -15.58 21.30 -12.83
CA ALA A 24 -16.75 21.12 -11.97
C ALA A 24 -17.00 22.33 -11.07
N VAL A 25 -15.94 22.85 -10.43
CA VAL A 25 -16.02 24.04 -9.57
C VAL A 25 -16.47 25.26 -10.37
N VAL A 26 -15.91 25.48 -11.56
CA VAL A 26 -16.34 26.57 -12.46
C VAL A 26 -17.80 26.41 -12.84
N ALA A 27 -18.24 25.21 -13.22
CA ALA A 27 -19.64 24.95 -13.57
C ALA A 27 -20.61 25.23 -12.41
N ILE A 28 -20.21 24.87 -11.17
CA ILE A 28 -21.00 25.11 -9.96
C ILE A 28 -21.11 26.60 -9.65
N VAL A 29 -19.99 27.33 -9.70
CA VAL A 29 -19.97 28.78 -9.47
C VAL A 29 -20.85 29.49 -10.50
N VAL A 30 -20.69 29.17 -11.79
CA VAL A 30 -21.51 29.74 -12.87
C VAL A 30 -23.00 29.43 -12.67
N ALA A 31 -23.35 28.20 -12.28
CA ALA A 31 -24.74 27.82 -12.02
C ALA A 31 -25.35 28.61 -10.85
N ILE A 32 -24.59 28.79 -9.76
CA ILE A 32 -25.04 29.56 -8.59
C ILE A 32 -25.18 31.05 -8.94
N ASP A 33 -24.20 31.61 -9.65
CA ASP A 33 -24.23 33.01 -10.07
C ASP A 33 -25.44 33.28 -10.99
N LEU A 34 -25.76 32.37 -11.90
CA LEU A 34 -26.95 32.46 -12.75
C LEU A 34 -28.24 32.46 -11.92
N VAL A 35 -28.33 31.60 -10.90
CA VAL A 35 -29.48 31.56 -9.98
C VAL A 35 -29.63 32.87 -9.22
N VAL A 36 -28.53 33.46 -8.75
CA VAL A 36 -28.53 34.76 -8.05
C VAL A 36 -28.99 35.87 -8.99
N VAL A 37 -28.49 35.92 -10.22
CA VAL A 37 -28.88 36.92 -11.22
C VAL A 37 -30.36 36.80 -11.59
N ILE A 38 -30.88 35.58 -11.75
CA ILE A 38 -32.30 35.34 -12.03
C ILE A 38 -33.17 35.72 -10.81
N GLY A 39 -32.76 35.34 -9.60
CA GLY A 39 -33.51 35.58 -8.37
C GLY A 39 -33.58 37.05 -7.95
N ILE A 40 -32.49 37.79 -8.10
CA ILE A 40 -32.42 39.23 -7.79
C ILE A 40 -32.96 40.09 -8.96
N GLY A 41 -32.91 39.54 -10.17
CA GLY A 41 -33.26 40.21 -11.42
C GLY A 41 -32.04 40.83 -12.12
N HIS A 42 -31.94 40.62 -13.43
CA HIS A 42 -30.78 41.00 -14.25
C HIS A 42 -30.36 42.47 -14.14
N GLY A 43 -31.30 43.39 -13.91
CA GLY A 43 -31.03 44.83 -13.77
C GLY A 43 -30.63 45.29 -12.35
N ARG A 44 -30.71 44.40 -11.35
CA ARG A 44 -30.41 44.71 -9.94
C ARG A 44 -29.18 43.97 -9.40
N ALA A 45 -28.74 42.91 -10.08
CA ALA A 45 -27.51 42.21 -9.74
C ALA A 45 -26.29 43.06 -10.14
N SER A 46 -25.44 43.40 -9.18
CA SER A 46 -24.17 44.11 -9.44
C SER A 46 -23.03 43.11 -9.64
N ALA A 47 -22.06 43.46 -10.50
CA ALA A 47 -20.87 42.64 -10.72
C ALA A 47 -20.09 42.38 -9.41
N GLY A 48 -20.07 43.36 -8.50
CA GLY A 48 -19.47 43.20 -7.18
C GLY A 48 -20.21 42.19 -6.30
N GLY A 49 -21.55 42.19 -6.33
CA GLY A 49 -22.36 41.21 -5.59
C GLY A 49 -22.14 39.79 -6.08
N ILE A 50 -22.09 39.59 -7.40
CA ILE A 50 -21.79 38.27 -8.00
C ILE A 50 -20.38 37.82 -7.58
N ALA A 51 -19.37 38.68 -7.71
CA ALA A 51 -18.00 38.35 -7.32
C ALA A 51 -17.87 37.94 -5.84
N VAL A 52 -18.65 38.57 -4.93
CA VAL A 52 -18.70 38.16 -3.52
C VAL A 52 -19.32 36.77 -3.36
N VAL A 53 -20.43 36.48 -4.05
CA VAL A 53 -21.04 35.13 -4.03
C VAL A 53 -20.07 34.08 -4.56
N SER A 54 -19.44 34.31 -5.71
CA SER A 54 -18.46 33.39 -6.29
C SER A 54 -17.30 33.15 -5.31
N ALA A 55 -16.79 34.21 -4.66
CA ALA A 55 -15.71 34.10 -3.68
C ALA A 55 -16.13 33.30 -2.43
N LEU A 56 -17.37 33.45 -1.96
CA LEU A 56 -17.91 32.68 -0.83
C LEU A 56 -18.05 31.19 -1.20
N VAL A 57 -18.61 30.88 -2.36
CA VAL A 57 -18.74 29.49 -2.84
C VAL A 57 -17.36 28.84 -2.99
N LEU A 58 -16.41 29.52 -3.63
CA LEU A 58 -15.04 29.05 -3.75
C LEU A 58 -14.37 28.85 -2.38
N GLY A 59 -14.59 29.78 -1.44
CA GLY A 59 -14.12 29.69 -0.07
C GLY A 59 -14.66 28.47 0.66
N VAL A 60 -15.96 28.18 0.54
CA VAL A 60 -16.61 26.99 1.12
C VAL A 60 -16.04 25.71 0.52
N ILE A 61 -15.93 25.62 -0.81
CA ILE A 61 -15.37 24.44 -1.48
C ILE A 61 -13.91 24.22 -1.07
N ALA A 62 -13.10 25.28 -1.05
CA ALA A 62 -11.69 25.22 -0.67
C ALA A 62 -11.51 24.84 0.80
N MET A 63 -12.30 25.42 1.70
CA MET A 63 -12.27 25.10 3.13
C MET A 63 -12.74 23.67 3.40
N GLY A 64 -13.84 23.23 2.78
CA GLY A 64 -14.32 21.85 2.90
C GLY A 64 -13.29 20.85 2.37
N SER A 65 -12.69 21.13 1.21
CA SER A 65 -11.66 20.27 0.62
C SER A 65 -10.41 20.19 1.48
N THR A 66 -9.91 21.33 1.96
CA THR A 66 -8.69 21.38 2.79
C THR A 66 -8.91 20.74 4.16
N TYR A 67 -10.07 21.00 4.79
CA TYR A 67 -10.49 20.33 6.02
C TYR A 67 -10.49 18.82 5.82
N ARG A 68 -11.17 18.30 4.78
CA ARG A 68 -11.25 16.85 4.58
C ARG A 68 -9.90 16.23 4.29
N ILE A 69 -9.09 16.84 3.42
CA ILE A 69 -7.73 16.38 3.16
C ILE A 69 -6.93 16.35 4.48
N ALA A 70 -7.04 17.37 5.32
CA ALA A 70 -6.37 17.42 6.61
C ALA A 70 -6.84 16.31 7.56
N THR A 71 -8.15 16.02 7.64
CA THR A 71 -8.69 14.92 8.46
C THR A 71 -8.25 13.53 7.99
N LEU A 72 -7.87 13.40 6.73
CA LEU A 72 -7.38 12.15 6.15
C LEU A 72 -5.86 12.00 6.23
N ARG A 73 -5.12 13.04 6.68
CA ARG A 73 -3.65 13.01 6.77
C ARG A 73 -3.10 11.97 7.75
N GLY A 74 -3.90 11.49 8.69
CA GLY A 74 -3.52 10.47 9.68
C GLY A 74 -3.25 9.07 9.10
N GLY A 75 -3.30 8.92 7.77
CA GLY A 75 -2.93 7.71 7.05
C GLY A 75 -4.05 6.67 6.97
N GLY A 76 -3.70 5.47 6.52
CA GLY A 76 -4.67 4.39 6.26
C GLY A 76 -5.50 4.00 7.48
N ALA A 77 -4.87 3.93 8.65
CA ALA A 77 -5.54 3.55 9.90
C ALA A 77 -6.63 4.55 10.30
N ALA A 78 -6.38 5.85 10.13
CA ALA A 78 -7.37 6.89 10.41
C ALA A 78 -8.58 6.78 9.47
N VAL A 79 -8.36 6.42 8.20
CA VAL A 79 -9.44 6.17 7.23
C VAL A 79 -10.28 4.96 7.66
N ALA A 80 -9.63 3.85 8.01
CA ALA A 80 -10.32 2.63 8.44
C ALA A 80 -11.16 2.86 9.71
N ALA A 81 -10.59 3.53 10.72
CA ALA A 81 -11.28 3.85 11.96
C ALA A 81 -12.48 4.81 11.73
N GLN A 82 -12.36 5.79 10.83
CA GLN A 82 -13.48 6.68 10.47
C GLN A 82 -14.64 5.94 9.82
N LEU A 83 -14.37 4.81 9.15
CA LEU A 83 -15.39 3.92 8.59
C LEU A 83 -15.98 2.94 9.61
N GLY A 84 -15.58 3.04 10.88
CA GLY A 84 -16.06 2.15 11.95
C GLY A 84 -15.37 0.80 11.98
N ALA A 85 -14.28 0.61 11.24
CA ALA A 85 -13.51 -0.62 11.28
C ALA A 85 -12.75 -0.75 12.60
N ARG A 86 -12.69 -1.97 13.13
CA ARG A 86 -11.93 -2.31 14.33
C ARG A 86 -10.57 -2.87 13.91
N GLU A 87 -9.52 -2.43 14.60
CA GLU A 87 -8.18 -2.96 14.35
C GLU A 87 -8.10 -4.42 14.81
N VAL A 88 -7.41 -5.25 14.04
CA VAL A 88 -7.11 -6.63 14.41
C VAL A 88 -5.90 -6.65 15.34
N PRO A 89 -6.04 -7.11 16.60
CA PRO A 89 -4.93 -7.13 17.55
C PRO A 89 -3.77 -8.05 17.11
N ASN A 90 -2.56 -7.67 17.51
CA ASN A 90 -1.35 -8.44 17.16
C ASN A 90 -1.23 -9.77 17.93
N ASP A 91 -1.95 -9.89 19.04
CA ASP A 91 -1.94 -11.00 20.00
C ASP A 91 -3.34 -11.63 20.12
N THR A 92 -4.14 -11.57 19.06
CA THR A 92 -5.49 -12.12 19.06
C THR A 92 -5.51 -13.64 19.19
N GLY A 93 -6.35 -14.15 20.10
CA GLY A 93 -6.70 -15.57 20.18
C GLY A 93 -7.70 -16.01 19.11
N GLU A 94 -8.39 -15.07 18.45
CA GLU A 94 -9.40 -15.37 17.44
C GLU A 94 -8.75 -15.98 16.19
N PHE A 95 -9.22 -17.17 15.81
CA PHE A 95 -8.65 -17.94 14.72
C PHE A 95 -8.77 -17.24 13.36
N ALA A 96 -9.94 -16.63 13.08
CA ALA A 96 -10.19 -15.90 11.83
C ALA A 96 -9.21 -14.72 11.66
N TYR A 97 -8.97 -13.95 12.72
CA TYR A 97 -8.04 -12.83 12.72
C TYR A 97 -6.59 -13.27 12.51
N ARG A 98 -6.17 -14.37 13.16
CA ARG A 98 -4.83 -14.95 12.94
C ARG A 98 -4.65 -15.35 11.47
N ARG A 99 -5.62 -16.04 10.88
CA ARG A 99 -5.56 -16.42 9.46
C ARG A 99 -5.53 -15.22 8.51
N LEU A 100 -6.37 -14.21 8.76
CA LEU A 100 -6.39 -12.96 7.99
C LEU A 100 -5.01 -12.30 8.03
N ARG A 101 -4.40 -12.17 9.21
CA ARG A 101 -3.06 -11.60 9.36
C ARG A 101 -2.02 -12.42 8.62
N ASN A 102 -2.04 -13.74 8.74
CA ASN A 102 -1.13 -14.60 7.97
C ASN A 102 -1.27 -14.37 6.46
N VAL A 103 -2.50 -14.22 5.94
CA VAL A 103 -2.72 -13.86 4.52
C VAL A 103 -2.05 -12.53 4.18
N VAL A 104 -2.31 -11.49 4.96
CA VAL A 104 -1.79 -10.14 4.71
C VAL A 104 -0.26 -10.11 4.79
N GLU A 105 0.33 -10.78 5.78
CA GLU A 105 1.77 -10.89 5.99
C GLU A 105 2.46 -11.63 4.83
N GLU A 106 1.89 -12.76 4.39
CA GLU A 106 2.39 -13.52 3.22
C GLU A 106 2.43 -12.67 1.95
N ILE A 107 1.35 -11.91 1.68
CA ILE A 107 1.27 -11.05 0.50
C ILE A 107 2.20 -9.84 0.63
N ALA A 108 2.35 -9.24 1.82
CA ALA A 108 3.26 -8.13 2.05
C ALA A 108 4.73 -8.52 1.82
N ILE A 109 5.15 -9.67 2.36
CA ILE A 109 6.50 -10.21 2.17
C ILE A 109 6.73 -10.49 0.69
N ALA A 110 5.78 -11.15 0.02
CA ALA A 110 5.88 -11.42 -1.41
C ALA A 110 5.96 -10.13 -2.23
N ALA A 111 5.18 -9.11 -1.90
CA ALA A 111 5.18 -7.81 -2.55
C ALA A 111 6.41 -6.94 -2.23
N GLY A 112 7.24 -7.32 -1.25
CA GLY A 112 8.40 -6.53 -0.82
C GLY A 112 8.02 -5.19 -0.20
N VAL A 113 6.87 -5.11 0.48
CA VAL A 113 6.38 -3.89 1.15
C VAL A 113 6.21 -4.11 2.66
N PRO A 114 6.19 -3.03 3.45
CA PRO A 114 5.90 -3.16 4.88
C PRO A 114 4.53 -3.80 5.10
N VAL A 115 4.41 -4.62 6.14
CA VAL A 115 3.12 -5.23 6.50
C VAL A 115 2.14 -4.12 6.91
N PRO A 116 0.97 -4.00 6.24
CA PRO A 116 -0.01 -2.98 6.59
C PRO A 116 -0.75 -3.33 7.88
N GLN A 117 -1.32 -2.31 8.53
CA GLN A 117 -2.25 -2.56 9.64
C GLN A 117 -3.54 -3.20 9.10
N VAL A 118 -4.11 -4.11 9.88
CA VAL A 118 -5.26 -4.92 9.46
C VAL A 118 -6.49 -4.52 10.27
N PHE A 119 -7.61 -4.29 9.59
CA PHE A 119 -8.87 -3.88 10.19
C PHE A 119 -10.03 -4.75 9.70
N VAL A 120 -11.07 -4.86 10.52
CA VAL A 120 -12.31 -5.58 10.20
C VAL A 120 -13.53 -4.69 10.47
N LEU A 121 -14.44 -4.63 9.51
CA LEU A 121 -15.79 -4.07 9.69
C LEU A 121 -16.71 -5.16 10.22
N GLU A 122 -16.84 -5.24 11.55
CA GLU A 122 -17.60 -6.30 12.24
C GLU A 122 -19.10 -6.31 11.88
N GLY A 123 -19.69 -5.14 11.64
CA GLY A 123 -21.13 -5.00 11.39
C GLY A 123 -21.55 -5.28 9.95
N GLU A 124 -20.65 -5.75 9.08
CA GLU A 124 -20.86 -5.79 7.64
C GLU A 124 -20.85 -7.23 7.11
N ALA A 125 -22.00 -7.69 6.62
CA ALA A 125 -22.21 -9.07 6.14
C ALA A 125 -21.88 -9.28 4.66
N GLY A 126 -21.74 -8.20 3.88
CA GLY A 126 -21.27 -8.26 2.48
C GLY A 126 -19.80 -8.67 2.40
N ILE A 127 -19.38 -9.26 1.28
CA ILE A 127 -17.99 -9.62 1.01
C ILE A 127 -17.28 -8.41 0.39
N ASN A 128 -16.43 -7.76 1.16
CA ASN A 128 -15.75 -6.54 0.74
C ASN A 128 -14.40 -6.37 1.46
N ALA A 129 -13.45 -5.71 0.78
CA ALA A 129 -12.16 -5.29 1.30
C ALA A 129 -11.72 -3.99 0.62
N PHE A 130 -10.86 -3.21 1.28
CA PHE A 130 -10.23 -2.05 0.68
C PHE A 130 -8.87 -1.73 1.33
N ALA A 131 -7.99 -1.10 0.55
CA ALA A 131 -6.75 -0.49 1.01
C ALA A 131 -6.88 1.05 1.15
N ALA A 132 -6.35 1.61 2.24
CA ALA A 132 -6.26 3.05 2.47
C ALA A 132 -4.86 3.48 2.94
N GLY A 133 -4.45 4.69 2.58
CA GLY A 133 -3.14 5.27 2.95
C GLY A 133 -2.59 6.23 1.89
N TYR A 134 -1.46 6.87 2.16
CA TYR A 134 -0.75 7.74 1.21
C TYR A 134 0.44 7.07 0.55
N ALA A 135 1.01 6.05 1.19
CA ALA A 135 2.19 5.30 0.83
C ALA A 135 2.05 3.85 1.36
N PRO A 136 2.84 2.89 0.86
CA PRO A 136 2.83 1.52 1.38
C PRO A 136 3.13 1.43 2.88
N ALA A 137 4.00 2.30 3.42
CA ALA A 137 4.36 2.30 4.84
C ALA A 137 3.21 2.74 5.78
N ASP A 138 2.26 3.55 5.33
CA ASP A 138 1.06 3.92 6.12
C ASP A 138 -0.20 3.14 5.73
N ALA A 139 -0.07 2.15 4.84
CA ALA A 139 -1.19 1.39 4.34
C ALA A 139 -1.96 0.70 5.50
N ALA A 140 -3.27 0.64 5.33
CA ALA A 140 -4.18 -0.16 6.13
C ALA A 140 -5.07 -0.98 5.19
N ILE A 141 -5.19 -2.27 5.48
CA ILE A 141 -6.08 -3.20 4.78
C ILE A 141 -7.27 -3.45 5.67
N THR A 142 -8.47 -3.13 5.17
CA THR A 142 -9.73 -3.36 5.87
C THR A 142 -10.52 -4.42 5.14
N VAL A 143 -11.03 -5.41 5.87
CA VAL A 143 -11.96 -6.41 5.34
C VAL A 143 -13.29 -6.32 6.09
N THR A 144 -14.34 -6.90 5.54
CA THR A 144 -15.64 -7.04 6.20
C THR A 144 -15.72 -8.36 6.97
N ARG A 145 -16.60 -8.43 7.97
CA ARG A 145 -16.93 -9.70 8.63
C ARG A 145 -17.44 -10.74 7.62
N GLY A 146 -18.27 -10.31 6.68
CA GLY A 146 -18.75 -11.14 5.57
C GLY A 146 -17.62 -11.78 4.75
N ALA A 147 -16.51 -11.07 4.51
CA ALA A 147 -15.35 -11.66 3.83
C ALA A 147 -14.68 -12.77 4.65
N LEU A 148 -14.57 -12.62 5.97
CA LEU A 148 -14.00 -13.65 6.85
C LEU A 148 -14.89 -14.88 6.96
N ASP A 149 -16.20 -14.66 7.01
CA ASP A 149 -17.18 -15.72 7.20
C ASP A 149 -17.45 -16.51 5.92
N LYS A 150 -17.29 -15.88 4.75
CA LYS A 150 -17.70 -16.48 3.47
C LYS A 150 -16.54 -16.88 2.55
N LEU A 151 -15.36 -16.27 2.67
CA LEU A 151 -14.23 -16.57 1.80
C LEU A 151 -13.32 -17.64 2.38
N THR A 152 -12.90 -18.59 1.53
CA THR A 152 -11.81 -19.50 1.88
C THR A 152 -10.49 -18.75 1.98
N ARG A 153 -9.44 -19.44 2.45
CA ARG A 153 -8.10 -18.85 2.53
C ARG A 153 -7.60 -18.36 1.17
N GLU A 154 -7.77 -19.16 0.12
CA GLU A 154 -7.34 -18.87 -1.25
C GLU A 154 -8.14 -17.72 -1.86
N GLU A 155 -9.44 -17.68 -1.60
CA GLU A 155 -10.31 -16.60 -2.05
C GLU A 155 -9.96 -15.28 -1.36
N LEU A 156 -9.77 -15.30 -0.04
CA LEU A 156 -9.32 -14.13 0.70
C LEU A 156 -7.92 -13.69 0.24
N GLN A 157 -6.99 -14.62 -0.01
CA GLN A 157 -5.69 -14.31 -0.62
C GLN A 157 -5.86 -13.60 -1.96
N GLY A 158 -6.80 -14.04 -2.81
CA GLY A 158 -7.13 -13.39 -4.08
C GLY A 158 -7.58 -11.95 -3.89
N VAL A 159 -8.51 -11.72 -2.96
CA VAL A 159 -9.01 -10.38 -2.62
C VAL A 159 -7.91 -9.50 -2.04
N ILE A 160 -7.12 -10.00 -1.08
CA ILE A 160 -6.02 -9.24 -0.49
C ILE A 160 -4.94 -8.95 -1.55
N GLY A 161 -4.62 -9.90 -2.43
CA GLY A 161 -3.69 -9.69 -3.53
C GLY A 161 -4.15 -8.58 -4.49
N HIS A 162 -5.45 -8.52 -4.78
CA HIS A 162 -6.06 -7.43 -5.54
C HIS A 162 -5.85 -6.07 -4.82
N GLU A 163 -6.13 -5.99 -3.52
CA GLU A 163 -5.91 -4.77 -2.73
C GLU A 163 -4.44 -4.34 -2.67
N PHE A 164 -3.50 -5.28 -2.57
CA PHE A 164 -2.07 -4.97 -2.61
C PHE A 164 -1.63 -4.39 -3.97
N SER A 165 -2.29 -4.76 -5.07
CA SER A 165 -2.05 -4.10 -6.37
C SER A 165 -2.38 -2.60 -6.29
N HIS A 166 -3.44 -2.21 -5.59
CA HIS A 166 -3.77 -0.81 -5.35
C HIS A 166 -2.78 -0.10 -4.42
N VAL A 167 -2.28 -0.80 -3.40
CA VAL A 167 -1.21 -0.28 -2.51
C VAL A 167 0.05 0.06 -3.33
N LEU A 168 0.53 -0.91 -4.12
CA LEU A 168 1.76 -0.80 -4.90
C LEU A 168 1.67 0.25 -6.01
N ASN A 169 0.54 0.29 -6.72
CA ASN A 169 0.36 1.21 -7.85
C ASN A 169 0.05 2.66 -7.43
N GLY A 170 -0.05 2.94 -6.13
CA GLY A 170 -0.25 4.28 -5.58
C GLY A 170 -1.70 4.77 -5.67
N ASP A 171 -2.65 3.84 -5.77
CA ASP A 171 -4.06 4.11 -6.01
C ASP A 171 -4.72 4.76 -4.79
N MET A 172 -4.28 4.37 -3.59
CA MET A 172 -4.78 4.91 -2.32
C MET A 172 -4.64 6.44 -2.23
N ARG A 173 -3.47 6.99 -2.62
CA ARG A 173 -3.21 8.44 -2.60
C ARG A 173 -4.13 9.19 -3.56
N LEU A 174 -4.36 8.63 -4.74
CA LEU A 174 -5.28 9.21 -5.72
C LEU A 174 -6.71 9.22 -5.16
N ASN A 175 -7.13 8.12 -4.54
CA ASN A 175 -8.46 7.99 -3.93
C ASN A 175 -8.66 8.97 -2.77
N ILE A 176 -7.70 9.11 -1.85
CA ILE A 176 -7.79 10.08 -0.74
C ILE A 176 -7.91 11.52 -1.27
N ARG A 177 -7.14 11.88 -2.30
CA ARG A 177 -7.23 13.21 -2.92
C ARG A 177 -8.59 13.43 -3.58
N LEU A 178 -9.09 12.43 -4.30
CA LEU A 178 -10.41 12.47 -4.92
C LEU A 178 -11.50 12.71 -3.87
N VAL A 179 -11.49 11.93 -2.79
CA VAL A 179 -12.44 12.06 -1.67
C VAL A 179 -12.40 13.46 -1.07
N GLY A 180 -11.20 13.96 -0.77
CA GLY A 180 -11.05 15.30 -0.20
C GLY A 180 -11.59 16.40 -1.11
N VAL A 181 -11.33 16.31 -2.41
CA VAL A 181 -11.75 17.27 -3.43
C VAL A 181 -13.27 17.22 -3.66
N VAL A 182 -13.85 16.02 -3.76
CA VAL A 182 -15.30 15.82 -3.94
C VAL A 182 -16.06 16.28 -2.70
N PHE A 183 -15.51 16.06 -1.50
CA PHE A 183 -16.11 16.52 -0.24
C PHE A 183 -16.35 18.03 -0.24
N GLY A 184 -15.40 18.84 -0.70
CA GLY A 184 -15.56 20.30 -0.75
C GLY A 184 -16.77 20.73 -1.59
N ILE A 185 -17.04 20.03 -2.70
CA ILE A 185 -18.23 20.29 -3.51
C ILE A 185 -19.49 19.80 -2.78
N LEU A 186 -19.44 18.62 -2.16
CA LEU A 186 -20.59 18.06 -1.45
C LEU A 186 -21.07 18.96 -0.30
N VAL A 187 -20.16 19.66 0.38
CA VAL A 187 -20.49 20.64 1.42
C VAL A 187 -21.45 21.71 0.89
N VAL A 188 -21.29 22.14 -0.37
CA VAL A 188 -22.21 23.10 -1.02
C VAL A 188 -23.62 22.51 -1.12
N SER A 189 -23.72 21.25 -1.56
CA SER A 189 -25.01 20.53 -1.64
C SER A 189 -25.70 20.45 -0.28
N VAL A 190 -24.95 20.12 0.78
CA VAL A 190 -25.45 19.96 2.14
C VAL A 190 -25.94 21.29 2.70
N ILE A 191 -25.17 22.36 2.52
CA ILE A 191 -25.58 23.71 2.93
C ILE A 191 -26.87 24.11 2.21
N GLY A 192 -26.96 23.88 0.90
CA GLY A 192 -28.17 24.16 0.13
C GLY A 192 -29.40 23.44 0.67
N ARG A 193 -29.27 22.14 0.98
CA ARG A 193 -30.35 21.35 1.57
C ARG A 193 -30.77 21.87 2.94
N LYS A 194 -29.80 22.15 3.83
CA LYS A 194 -30.09 22.71 5.16
C LYS A 194 -30.76 24.08 5.10
N ILE A 195 -30.40 24.91 4.11
CA ILE A 195 -31.09 26.19 3.85
C ILE A 195 -32.54 25.94 3.42
N ALA A 196 -32.75 25.02 2.46
CA ALA A 196 -34.10 24.70 1.97
C ALA A 196 -35.02 24.13 3.07
N GLU A 197 -34.49 23.26 3.93
CA GLU A 197 -35.23 22.63 5.03
C GLU A 197 -35.44 23.57 6.23
N GLY A 198 -34.43 24.38 6.58
CA GLY A 198 -34.45 25.27 7.74
C GLY A 198 -35.32 26.51 7.56
N VAL A 199 -35.50 27.00 6.34
CA VAL A 199 -36.25 28.23 6.04
C VAL A 199 -37.74 27.98 5.76
N GLY A 200 -38.16 26.72 5.60
CA GLY A 200 -39.55 26.33 5.31
C GLY A 200 -40.58 26.55 6.43
N ARG A 201 -40.21 27.15 7.58
CA ARG A 201 -41.08 27.33 8.75
C ARG A 201 -41.63 28.75 8.99
N GLY A 202 -41.39 29.74 8.11
CA GLY A 202 -41.95 31.09 8.34
C GLY A 202 -42.07 32.03 7.14
N GLY A 203 -43.30 32.49 6.86
CA GLY A 203 -43.61 33.74 6.13
C GLY A 203 -43.36 33.79 4.60
N ARG A 204 -44.01 34.73 3.90
CA ARG A 204 -44.02 34.88 2.42
C ARG A 204 -42.64 35.11 1.78
N ASP A 205 -41.68 35.65 2.56
CA ASP A 205 -40.28 35.87 2.16
C ASP A 205 -39.41 34.58 2.18
N SER A 206 -39.91 33.46 2.74
CA SER A 206 -39.22 32.16 2.76
C SER A 206 -39.08 31.51 1.39
N SER A 207 -39.93 31.87 0.43
CA SER A 207 -39.97 31.25 -0.90
C SER A 207 -38.67 31.44 -1.70
N GLY A 208 -38.07 32.63 -1.67
CA GLY A 208 -36.82 32.91 -2.37
C GLY A 208 -35.62 32.17 -1.77
N ALA A 209 -35.56 32.05 -0.45
CA ALA A 209 -34.51 31.33 0.25
C ALA A 209 -34.61 29.80 0.06
N VAL A 210 -35.82 29.24 0.01
CA VAL A 210 -36.05 27.83 -0.33
C VAL A 210 -35.61 27.54 -1.76
N VAL A 211 -35.98 28.39 -2.73
CA VAL A 211 -35.56 28.25 -4.13
C VAL A 211 -34.04 28.35 -4.27
N PHE A 212 -33.41 29.29 -3.56
CA PHE A 212 -31.95 29.41 -3.52
C PHE A 212 -31.28 28.18 -2.89
N GLY A 213 -31.82 27.67 -1.78
CA GLY A 213 -31.33 26.45 -1.12
C GLY A 213 -31.43 25.21 -2.02
N LEU A 214 -32.57 25.03 -2.70
CA LEU A 214 -32.76 23.95 -3.68
C LEU A 214 -31.82 24.09 -4.89
N ALA A 215 -31.62 25.31 -5.38
CA ALA A 215 -30.69 25.58 -6.46
C ALA A 215 -29.23 25.31 -6.06
N LEU A 216 -28.84 25.65 -4.82
CA LEU A 216 -27.53 25.34 -4.26
C LEU A 216 -27.33 23.83 -4.10
N ALA A 217 -28.37 23.12 -3.64
CA ALA A 217 -28.38 21.65 -3.57
C ALA A 217 -28.24 21.01 -4.96
N ALA A 218 -28.95 21.53 -5.96
CA ALA A 218 -28.89 21.08 -7.35
C ALA A 218 -27.54 21.38 -8.01
N ALA A 219 -26.96 22.57 -7.77
CA ALA A 219 -25.64 22.91 -8.24
C ALA A 219 -24.59 21.96 -7.63
N GLY A 220 -24.70 21.63 -6.35
CA GLY A 220 -23.84 20.64 -5.72
C GLY A 220 -23.96 19.20 -6.30
N TYR A 221 -25.11 18.84 -6.88
CA TYR A 221 -25.28 17.57 -7.62
C TYR A 221 -24.40 17.50 -8.88
N ILE A 222 -24.07 18.64 -9.50
CA ILE A 222 -23.07 18.70 -10.59
C ILE A 222 -21.76 18.08 -10.11
N GLY A 223 -21.34 18.38 -8.87
CA GLY A 223 -20.18 17.76 -8.24
C GLY A 223 -20.23 16.24 -8.17
N VAL A 224 -21.38 15.69 -7.81
CA VAL A 224 -21.61 14.24 -7.73
C VAL A 224 -21.45 13.61 -9.12
N VAL A 225 -22.01 14.23 -10.16
CA VAL A 225 -21.88 13.77 -11.55
C VAL A 225 -20.42 13.79 -12.00
N PHE A 226 -19.70 14.90 -11.76
CA PHE A 226 -18.27 15.00 -12.08
C PHE A 226 -17.44 13.98 -11.29
N GLY A 227 -17.74 13.78 -10.01
CA GLY A 227 -17.13 12.74 -9.18
C GLY A 227 -17.29 11.34 -9.80
N ARG A 228 -18.52 10.99 -10.25
CA ARG A 228 -18.80 9.74 -10.95
C ARG A 228 -18.02 9.60 -12.27
N ILE A 229 -17.95 10.65 -13.08
CA ILE A 229 -17.18 10.65 -14.34
C ILE A 229 -15.69 10.45 -14.08
N ILE A 230 -15.14 11.19 -13.11
CA ILE A 230 -13.73 11.07 -12.70
C ILE A 230 -13.45 9.63 -12.25
N LYS A 231 -14.26 9.08 -11.36
CA LYS A 231 -14.12 7.72 -10.84
C LYS A 231 -14.21 6.67 -11.96
N ALA A 232 -15.18 6.80 -12.87
CA ALA A 232 -15.38 5.89 -14.00
C ALA A 232 -14.23 5.94 -15.04
N SER A 233 -13.62 7.12 -15.24
CA SER A 233 -12.50 7.30 -16.18
C SER A 233 -11.18 6.68 -15.69
N ILE A 234 -11.10 6.33 -14.41
CA ILE A 234 -9.90 5.82 -13.76
C ILE A 234 -9.94 4.29 -13.65
N SER A 235 -11.10 3.69 -13.37
CA SER A 235 -11.15 2.35 -12.76
C SER A 235 -11.03 1.15 -13.72
N ARG A 236 -11.80 1.03 -14.81
CA ARG A 236 -11.99 -0.29 -15.48
C ARG A 236 -10.73 -1.06 -15.88
N GLN A 237 -9.74 -0.42 -16.51
CA GLN A 237 -8.50 -1.12 -16.90
C GLN A 237 -7.62 -1.45 -15.70
N ARG A 238 -7.68 -0.65 -14.63
CA ARG A 238 -6.92 -0.87 -13.39
C ARG A 238 -7.46 -2.07 -12.64
N GLU A 239 -8.78 -2.25 -12.60
CA GLU A 239 -9.38 -3.42 -11.96
C GLU A 239 -8.95 -4.73 -12.62
N PHE A 240 -8.94 -4.79 -13.96
CA PHE A 240 -8.48 -5.99 -14.67
C PHE A 240 -7.00 -6.28 -14.44
N LEU A 241 -6.19 -5.24 -14.27
CA LEU A 241 -4.77 -5.39 -13.96
C LEU A 241 -4.57 -5.78 -12.51
N ALA A 242 -5.38 -5.26 -11.59
CA ALA A 242 -5.39 -5.68 -10.19
C ALA A 242 -5.82 -7.15 -10.06
N ASP A 243 -6.78 -7.62 -10.84
CA ASP A 243 -7.13 -9.05 -10.93
C ASP A 243 -5.96 -9.88 -11.45
N ALA A 244 -5.25 -9.41 -12.49
CA ALA A 244 -4.07 -10.10 -13.00
C ALA A 244 -2.91 -10.10 -11.98
N SER A 245 -2.68 -8.98 -11.27
CA SER A 245 -1.71 -8.89 -10.18
C SER A 245 -2.09 -9.79 -9.03
N ALA A 246 -3.37 -9.90 -8.69
CA ALA A 246 -3.86 -10.83 -7.68
C ALA A 246 -3.48 -12.26 -8.07
N VAL A 247 -3.69 -12.67 -9.33
CA VAL A 247 -3.23 -13.99 -9.82
C VAL A 247 -1.71 -14.13 -9.83
N GLN A 248 -0.96 -13.08 -10.15
CA GLN A 248 0.51 -13.12 -10.09
C GLN A 248 0.99 -13.33 -8.65
N PHE A 249 0.37 -12.63 -7.70
CA PHE A 249 0.68 -12.76 -6.29
C PHE A 249 0.25 -14.15 -5.85
N THR A 250 -1.02 -14.53 -6.05
CA THR A 250 -1.62 -15.75 -5.51
C THR A 250 -1.40 -17.03 -6.31
N ARG A 251 -0.81 -16.98 -7.50
CA ARG A 251 -0.59 -18.13 -8.40
C ARG A 251 -1.85 -18.96 -8.71
N GLN A 252 -3.02 -18.44 -8.35
CA GLN A 252 -4.28 -19.15 -8.34
C GLN A 252 -5.33 -18.21 -8.90
N THR A 253 -5.77 -18.52 -10.11
CA THR A 253 -6.92 -17.86 -10.72
C THR A 253 -8.20 -18.15 -9.93
N GLU A 254 -8.31 -19.38 -9.41
CA GLU A 254 -9.46 -19.86 -8.64
C GLU A 254 -9.76 -19.03 -7.39
N GLY A 255 -8.74 -18.50 -6.70
CA GLY A 255 -8.97 -17.68 -5.50
C GLY A 255 -9.75 -16.40 -5.82
N ILE A 256 -9.23 -15.56 -6.70
CA ILE A 256 -9.90 -14.30 -7.07
C ILE A 256 -11.19 -14.58 -7.86
N ALA A 257 -11.23 -15.59 -8.74
CA ALA A 257 -12.44 -15.96 -9.47
C ALA A 257 -13.54 -16.46 -8.52
N GLY A 258 -13.20 -17.32 -7.56
CA GLY A 258 -14.11 -17.85 -6.54
C GLY A 258 -14.70 -16.75 -5.66
N ALA A 259 -13.87 -15.82 -5.19
CA ALA A 259 -14.33 -14.65 -4.45
C ALA A 259 -15.32 -13.80 -5.27
N LEU A 260 -15.02 -13.54 -6.55
CA LEU A 260 -15.91 -12.79 -7.44
C LEU A 260 -17.23 -13.53 -7.72
N LYS A 261 -17.19 -14.86 -7.85
CA LYS A 261 -18.38 -15.69 -7.99
C LYS A 261 -19.25 -15.61 -6.73
N LYS A 262 -18.67 -15.70 -5.52
CA LYS A 262 -19.41 -15.52 -4.25
C LYS A 262 -20.01 -14.12 -4.14
N ILE A 263 -19.26 -13.07 -4.49
CA ILE A 263 -19.79 -11.69 -4.53
C ILE A 263 -20.97 -11.57 -5.50
N GLY A 264 -20.91 -12.22 -6.66
CA GLY A 264 -21.99 -12.19 -7.65
C GLY A 264 -23.19 -13.08 -7.33
N ALA A 265 -23.00 -14.11 -6.51
CA ALA A 265 -24.02 -15.10 -6.16
C ALA A 265 -24.84 -14.74 -4.92
N LEU A 266 -24.19 -14.20 -3.88
CA LEU A 266 -24.83 -13.96 -2.59
C LEU A 266 -25.69 -12.69 -2.59
N ALA A 267 -26.79 -12.71 -1.84
CA ALA A 267 -27.75 -11.61 -1.80
C ALA A 267 -27.15 -10.32 -1.23
N GLU A 268 -26.29 -10.43 -0.21
CA GLU A 268 -25.56 -9.29 0.35
C GLU A 268 -24.50 -8.77 -0.65
N GLY A 269 -24.00 -9.65 -1.52
CA GLY A 269 -22.96 -9.35 -2.50
C GLY A 269 -21.76 -8.68 -1.85
N SER A 270 -21.38 -7.52 -2.37
CA SER A 270 -20.32 -6.65 -1.81
C SER A 270 -20.86 -5.40 -1.10
N ARG A 271 -22.17 -5.33 -0.85
CA ARG A 271 -22.79 -4.13 -0.27
C ARG A 271 -22.39 -3.98 1.19
N LEU A 272 -22.22 -2.73 1.62
CA LEU A 272 -22.10 -2.36 3.02
C LEU A 272 -23.47 -1.86 3.48
N ASP A 273 -23.91 -2.28 4.67
CA ASP A 273 -25.24 -2.02 5.21
C ASP A 273 -25.25 -0.83 6.18
N SER A 274 -24.10 -0.45 6.75
CA SER A 274 -23.89 0.65 7.71
C SER A 274 -25.13 1.49 8.05
N GLY A 275 -25.92 0.95 8.98
CA GLY A 275 -27.15 1.56 9.48
C GLY A 275 -26.92 2.89 10.21
N ASP A 276 -27.94 3.74 10.16
CA ASP A 276 -28.21 4.93 11.00
C ASP A 276 -27.12 6.02 11.18
N LYS A 277 -26.04 5.99 10.39
CA LYS A 277 -25.05 7.11 10.33
C LYS A 277 -25.06 7.83 8.98
N GLU A 278 -26.27 8.00 8.42
CA GLU A 278 -26.50 8.60 7.11
C GLU A 278 -25.80 9.95 6.94
N GLU A 279 -25.79 10.86 7.92
CA GLU A 279 -25.21 12.18 7.70
C GLU A 279 -23.68 12.15 7.50
N VAL A 280 -22.92 11.41 8.32
CA VAL A 280 -21.44 11.44 8.21
C VAL A 280 -20.94 10.47 7.14
N ALA A 281 -21.55 9.28 6.99
CA ALA A 281 -21.16 8.33 5.93
C ALA A 281 -21.56 8.85 4.52
N HIS A 282 -22.72 9.52 4.36
CA HIS A 282 -23.02 10.23 3.12
C HIS A 282 -22.13 11.45 2.90
N MET A 283 -21.74 12.17 3.94
CA MET A 283 -20.81 13.31 3.79
C MET A 283 -19.43 12.86 3.31
N LEU A 284 -19.00 11.64 3.63
CA LEU A 284 -17.67 11.15 3.30
C LEU A 284 -17.55 10.55 1.91
N PHE A 285 -18.61 9.91 1.41
CA PHE A 285 -18.56 9.13 0.17
C PHE A 285 -19.81 9.24 -0.71
N GLY A 286 -20.81 10.04 -0.32
CA GLY A 286 -21.96 10.47 -1.12
C GLY A 286 -22.83 9.34 -1.67
N ASP A 287 -24.00 9.08 -1.07
CA ASP A 287 -25.01 8.23 -1.71
C ASP A 287 -26.45 8.66 -1.43
N GLY A 288 -26.97 9.61 -2.21
CA GLY A 288 -28.39 9.45 -2.55
C GLY A 288 -28.51 8.15 -3.36
N VAL A 289 -28.97 7.06 -2.72
CA VAL A 289 -29.20 5.70 -3.26
C VAL A 289 -28.02 4.73 -3.15
N GLY A 290 -27.96 4.02 -2.03
CA GLY A 290 -27.41 2.67 -1.88
C GLY A 290 -25.92 2.51 -2.13
N TYR A 291 -25.21 1.89 -1.18
CA TYR A 291 -23.77 1.57 -1.19
C TYR A 291 -23.23 0.77 -2.41
N SER A 292 -23.98 0.68 -3.51
CA SER A 292 -23.53 0.29 -4.84
C SER A 292 -22.61 1.31 -5.53
N ALA A 293 -22.56 2.59 -5.15
CA ALA A 293 -21.72 3.58 -5.87
C ALA A 293 -20.22 3.50 -5.51
N LEU A 294 -19.89 2.91 -4.36
CA LEU A 294 -18.52 2.45 -4.10
C LEU A 294 -18.14 1.26 -5.00
N PHE A 295 -19.14 0.47 -5.45
CA PHE A 295 -19.00 -0.68 -6.37
C PHE A 295 -19.27 -0.41 -7.86
N ALA A 296 -19.79 0.76 -8.22
CA ALA A 296 -20.00 1.18 -9.62
C ALA A 296 -18.69 1.62 -10.33
N THR A 297 -17.55 1.15 -9.84
CA THR A 297 -16.22 1.32 -10.43
C THR A 297 -15.71 0.07 -11.11
N HIS A 298 -16.05 -1.10 -10.59
CA HIS A 298 -15.57 -2.34 -11.16
C HIS A 298 -16.29 -2.64 -12.49
N PRO A 299 -15.57 -3.18 -13.49
CA PRO A 299 -16.21 -3.80 -14.63
C PRO A 299 -17.24 -4.84 -14.19
N PRO A 300 -18.26 -5.15 -15.03
CA PRO A 300 -19.24 -6.18 -14.73
C PRO A 300 -18.58 -7.46 -14.22
N LEU A 301 -19.10 -8.02 -13.11
CA LEU A 301 -18.48 -9.17 -12.44
C LEU A 301 -18.27 -10.34 -13.39
N GLU A 302 -19.26 -10.66 -14.22
CA GLU A 302 -19.14 -11.73 -15.23
C GLU A 302 -17.96 -11.50 -16.18
N GLN A 303 -17.68 -10.25 -16.57
CA GLN A 303 -16.57 -9.93 -17.45
C GLN A 303 -15.22 -10.16 -16.75
N ARG A 304 -15.12 -9.85 -15.46
CA ARG A 304 -13.92 -10.13 -14.65
C ARG A 304 -13.72 -11.63 -14.49
N ILE A 305 -14.78 -12.35 -14.12
CA ILE A 305 -14.75 -13.81 -13.94
C ILE A 305 -14.35 -14.49 -15.25
N ARG A 306 -14.96 -14.15 -16.40
CA ARG A 306 -14.61 -14.76 -17.70
C ARG A 306 -13.17 -14.51 -18.16
N ARG A 307 -12.52 -13.43 -17.69
CA ARG A 307 -11.10 -13.20 -18.00
C ARG A 307 -10.18 -14.09 -17.17
N LEU A 308 -10.58 -14.41 -15.95
CA LEU A 308 -9.84 -15.28 -15.03
C LEU A 308 -10.12 -16.77 -15.30
N GLU A 309 -11.36 -17.06 -15.67
CA GLU A 309 -11.90 -18.40 -15.91
C GLU A 309 -12.79 -18.38 -17.17
N PRO A 310 -12.22 -18.58 -18.36
CA PRO A 310 -12.95 -18.51 -19.62
C PRO A 310 -14.11 -19.51 -19.74
N SER A 311 -14.08 -20.61 -18.99
CA SER A 311 -15.13 -21.63 -18.94
C SER A 311 -16.37 -21.23 -18.11
N PHE A 312 -16.30 -20.12 -17.37
CA PHE A 312 -17.37 -19.71 -16.47
C PHE A 312 -18.72 -19.49 -17.17
N ARG A 313 -19.77 -20.07 -16.58
CA ARG A 313 -21.16 -19.90 -17.00
C ARG A 313 -21.99 -19.25 -15.89
N SER A 314 -22.85 -18.30 -16.25
CA SER A 314 -23.61 -17.49 -15.27
C SER A 314 -24.57 -18.31 -14.39
N ASP A 315 -24.96 -19.52 -14.81
CA ASP A 315 -25.77 -20.45 -14.03
C ASP A 315 -25.03 -21.00 -12.78
N GLU A 316 -23.70 -21.04 -12.79
CA GLU A 316 -22.89 -21.44 -11.63
C GLU A 316 -23.14 -20.56 -10.40
N LEU A 317 -23.48 -19.27 -10.60
CA LEU A 317 -23.77 -18.35 -9.50
C LEU A 317 -25.01 -18.80 -8.70
N ARG A 318 -26.01 -19.41 -9.36
CA ARG A 318 -27.21 -19.90 -8.66
C ARG A 318 -26.88 -21.09 -7.76
N ALA A 319 -25.99 -21.97 -8.21
CA ALA A 319 -25.53 -23.10 -7.40
C ALA A 319 -24.76 -22.62 -6.17
N ILE A 320 -23.88 -21.64 -6.32
CA ILE A 320 -23.15 -21.02 -5.20
C ILE A 320 -24.11 -20.36 -4.21
N ALA A 321 -25.10 -19.62 -4.71
CA ALA A 321 -26.13 -18.98 -3.87
C ALA A 321 -26.93 -20.00 -3.05
N ALA A 322 -27.30 -21.14 -3.67
CA ALA A 322 -27.99 -22.22 -2.97
C ALA A 322 -27.10 -22.85 -1.88
N ALA A 323 -25.84 -23.15 -2.22
CA ALA A 323 -24.88 -23.79 -1.32
C ALA A 323 -24.54 -22.94 -0.08
N TRP A 324 -24.55 -21.62 -0.21
CA TRP A 324 -24.24 -20.66 0.86
C TRP A 324 -25.47 -20.04 1.52
N SER A 325 -26.66 -20.58 1.27
CA SER A 325 -27.91 -20.08 1.89
C SER A 325 -27.97 -20.31 3.40
N HIS A 326 -27.34 -21.38 3.90
CA HIS A 326 -27.33 -21.75 5.33
C HIS A 326 -25.94 -22.29 5.74
N PRO A 327 -24.89 -21.46 5.75
CA PRO A 327 -23.54 -21.95 6.05
C PRO A 327 -23.46 -22.51 7.47
N THR A 328 -22.79 -23.66 7.63
CA THR A 328 -22.63 -24.33 8.93
C THR A 328 -21.19 -24.18 9.42
N LEU A 329 -21.01 -23.99 10.73
CA LEU A 329 -19.70 -24.03 11.34
C LEU A 329 -19.17 -25.47 11.34
N VAL A 330 -17.91 -25.68 10.95
CA VAL A 330 -17.27 -26.99 10.91
C VAL A 330 -15.99 -27.00 11.75
N ASP A 331 -15.71 -28.14 12.40
CA ASP A 331 -14.52 -28.30 13.25
C ASP A 331 -13.22 -28.41 12.44
N ASP A 332 -13.29 -28.98 11.23
CA ASP A 332 -12.15 -29.06 10.31
C ASP A 332 -12.01 -27.77 9.49
N VAL A 333 -11.38 -26.78 10.12
CA VAL A 333 -11.15 -25.44 9.56
C VAL A 333 -10.18 -25.38 8.36
N ASP A 334 -9.47 -26.48 8.10
CA ASP A 334 -8.54 -26.61 6.98
C ASP A 334 -9.11 -27.48 5.85
N ALA A 335 -10.35 -27.98 5.99
CA ALA A 335 -11.02 -28.68 4.91
C ALA A 335 -11.25 -27.78 3.67
N PRO A 336 -11.21 -28.34 2.45
CA PRO A 336 -11.44 -27.59 1.23
C PRO A 336 -12.82 -26.93 1.20
N GLY A 337 -12.89 -25.66 0.80
CA GLY A 337 -14.16 -24.93 0.69
C GLY A 337 -14.63 -24.28 1.99
N VAL A 338 -13.93 -24.50 3.11
CA VAL A 338 -14.22 -23.87 4.40
C VAL A 338 -13.66 -22.44 4.43
N SER A 339 -14.45 -21.51 4.97
CA SER A 339 -14.04 -20.11 5.09
C SER A 339 -12.95 -19.89 6.13
N ILE A 340 -12.35 -18.70 6.11
CA ILE A 340 -11.35 -18.27 7.10
C ILE A 340 -11.89 -18.38 8.53
N ALA A 341 -13.18 -18.11 8.74
CA ALA A 341 -13.85 -18.20 10.04
C ALA A 341 -14.44 -19.59 10.35
N GLY A 342 -14.26 -20.60 9.50
CA GLY A 342 -14.69 -21.98 9.78
C GLY A 342 -16.11 -22.33 9.30
N PHE A 343 -16.68 -21.59 8.36
CA PHE A 343 -17.99 -21.91 7.78
C PHE A 343 -17.86 -22.72 6.49
N ALA A 344 -18.70 -23.72 6.33
CA ALA A 344 -18.81 -24.55 5.13
C ALA A 344 -20.20 -24.41 4.46
N PRO A 345 -20.29 -24.60 3.13
CA PRO A 345 -21.57 -24.66 2.42
C PRO A 345 -22.37 -25.94 2.75
N VAL A 346 -23.69 -25.89 2.52
CA VAL A 346 -24.69 -26.91 2.92
C VAL A 346 -24.52 -28.28 2.24
N GLU A 347 -23.90 -28.34 1.06
CA GLU A 347 -23.57 -29.61 0.38
C GLU A 347 -22.18 -29.55 -0.27
N GLY A 348 -21.39 -30.61 -0.04
CA GLY A 348 -19.99 -30.71 -0.42
C GLY A 348 -19.75 -30.67 -1.93
N GLY A 349 -19.06 -29.62 -2.37
CA GLY A 349 -18.35 -29.57 -3.64
C GLY A 349 -16.86 -29.44 -3.36
N ALA A 350 -16.12 -30.55 -3.43
CA ALA A 350 -14.67 -30.54 -3.27
C ALA A 350 -14.02 -29.75 -4.41
N ALA A 351 -13.65 -28.49 -4.15
CA ALA A 351 -12.61 -27.83 -4.93
C ALA A 351 -11.27 -28.49 -4.58
N LYS A 352 -10.54 -28.96 -5.58
CA LYS A 352 -9.23 -29.58 -5.38
C LYS A 352 -8.25 -28.52 -4.88
N ALA A 353 -7.91 -28.57 -3.60
CA ALA A 353 -6.80 -27.80 -3.06
C ALA A 353 -5.49 -28.27 -3.73
N ALA A 354 -4.90 -27.41 -4.56
CA ALA A 354 -3.55 -27.62 -5.04
C ALA A 354 -2.58 -27.36 -3.88
N THR A 355 -2.04 -28.43 -3.29
CA THR A 355 -0.94 -28.36 -2.32
C THR A 355 0.28 -27.76 -3.00
N ALA A 356 0.55 -26.48 -2.73
CA ALA A 356 1.80 -25.85 -3.12
C ALA A 356 2.96 -26.57 -2.42
N ARG A 357 3.89 -27.14 -3.19
CA ARG A 357 5.13 -27.70 -2.65
C ARG A 357 5.92 -26.58 -1.99
N GLY A 358 6.36 -26.79 -0.75
CA GLY A 358 7.24 -25.85 -0.06
C GLY A 358 8.54 -25.68 -0.86
N ALA A 359 8.87 -24.43 -1.20
CA ALA A 359 10.19 -24.12 -1.71
C ALA A 359 11.17 -24.20 -0.54
N THR A 360 12.28 -24.92 -0.69
CA THR A 360 13.38 -24.90 0.28
C THR A 360 14.16 -23.59 0.13
N LEU A 361 14.55 -22.97 1.25
CA LEU A 361 15.43 -21.79 1.19
C LEU A 361 16.77 -22.15 0.53
N PRO A 362 17.33 -21.26 -0.32
CA PRO A 362 18.71 -21.40 -0.77
C PRO A 362 19.67 -21.43 0.43
N SER A 363 20.85 -22.02 0.28
CA SER A 363 21.88 -21.89 1.32
C SER A 363 22.31 -20.43 1.46
N ALA A 364 22.82 -20.06 2.64
CA ALA A 364 23.31 -18.70 2.91
C ALA A 364 24.42 -18.25 1.93
N GLN A 365 25.15 -19.21 1.35
CA GLN A 365 26.22 -18.98 0.36
C GLN A 365 25.76 -19.21 -1.09
N ALA A 366 24.45 -19.33 -1.34
CA ALA A 366 23.93 -19.60 -2.67
C ALA A 366 24.22 -18.43 -3.62
N ARG A 367 24.52 -18.78 -4.88
CA ARG A 367 24.63 -17.84 -6.01
C ARG A 367 23.40 -17.99 -6.91
N LEU A 368 22.67 -16.90 -7.12
CA LEU A 368 21.44 -16.85 -7.90
C LEU A 368 21.72 -16.42 -9.36
N HIS A 369 21.21 -17.13 -10.36
CA HIS A 369 21.40 -16.75 -11.77
C HIS A 369 20.31 -15.78 -12.25
N ILE A 370 20.59 -14.48 -12.31
CA ILE A 370 19.56 -13.47 -12.53
C ILE A 370 19.60 -12.89 -13.95
N ALA A 371 18.42 -12.62 -14.53
CA ALA A 371 18.27 -11.87 -15.78
C ALA A 371 17.79 -10.43 -15.50
N PRO A 372 18.55 -9.36 -15.87
CA PRO A 372 18.19 -7.97 -15.55
C PRO A 372 16.78 -7.54 -15.94
N GLY A 373 16.33 -7.92 -17.16
CA GLY A 373 14.99 -7.62 -17.63
C GLY A 373 13.86 -8.37 -16.92
N LYS A 374 14.14 -9.45 -16.16
CA LYS A 374 13.15 -10.11 -15.30
C LYS A 374 13.01 -9.38 -13.96
N VAL A 375 14.12 -8.94 -13.35
CA VAL A 375 14.11 -8.18 -12.08
C VAL A 375 13.37 -6.86 -12.21
N VAL A 376 13.62 -6.10 -13.28
CA VAL A 376 12.87 -4.85 -13.55
C VAL A 376 11.37 -5.11 -13.67
N ARG A 377 10.98 -6.28 -14.22
CA ARG A 377 9.58 -6.69 -14.31
C ARG A 377 9.01 -7.17 -12.97
N GLN A 378 9.83 -7.67 -12.05
CA GLN A 378 9.41 -8.05 -10.70
C GLN A 378 9.12 -6.85 -9.79
N VAL A 379 9.66 -5.66 -10.09
CA VAL A 379 9.38 -4.44 -9.32
C VAL A 379 7.86 -4.20 -9.28
N GLY A 380 7.31 -4.18 -8.07
CA GLY A 380 5.87 -4.04 -7.81
C GLY A 380 4.98 -5.10 -8.46
N ASN A 381 5.56 -6.17 -8.99
CA ASN A 381 4.86 -7.32 -9.58
C ASN A 381 5.63 -8.59 -9.21
N PRO A 382 5.62 -9.02 -7.93
CA PRO A 382 6.21 -10.30 -7.56
C PRO A 382 5.65 -11.39 -8.43
N GLY A 383 6.55 -12.27 -8.86
CA GLY A 383 6.18 -13.32 -9.76
C GLY A 383 6.04 -14.65 -9.03
N SER A 384 5.99 -15.65 -9.89
CA SER A 384 5.97 -17.06 -9.61
C SER A 384 6.40 -17.54 -8.21
N ASP A 385 7.71 -17.59 -7.98
CA ASP A 385 8.31 -18.39 -6.91
C ASP A 385 8.41 -17.61 -5.59
N ASP A 386 8.12 -16.30 -5.65
CA ASP A 386 8.34 -15.34 -4.58
C ASP A 386 7.43 -15.61 -3.37
N ARG A 387 6.21 -16.13 -3.60
CA ARG A 387 5.28 -16.49 -2.51
C ARG A 387 5.59 -17.80 -1.80
N ALA A 388 5.95 -18.85 -2.55
CA ALA A 388 6.29 -20.13 -1.91
C ALA A 388 7.49 -19.91 -0.98
N ALA A 389 8.44 -19.10 -1.43
CA ALA A 389 9.54 -18.64 -0.61
C ALA A 389 9.13 -17.69 0.51
N ALA A 390 8.23 -16.72 0.30
CA ALA A 390 7.72 -15.87 1.38
C ALA A 390 7.05 -16.68 2.49
N ARG A 391 6.26 -17.70 2.13
CA ARG A 391 5.65 -18.62 3.08
C ARG A 391 6.69 -19.45 3.82
N THR A 392 7.67 -20.02 3.12
CA THR A 392 8.79 -20.73 3.76
C THR A 392 9.55 -19.81 4.70
N LEU A 393 9.95 -18.62 4.23
CA LEU A 393 10.65 -17.59 5.01
C LEU A 393 9.89 -17.25 6.30
N SER A 394 8.57 -17.04 6.23
CA SER A 394 7.74 -16.66 7.38
C SER A 394 7.45 -17.84 8.34
N MET A 395 7.21 -19.04 7.81
CA MET A 395 6.89 -20.21 8.63
C MET A 395 8.13 -20.78 9.33
N GLU A 396 9.31 -20.70 8.71
CA GLU A 396 10.57 -21.20 9.27
C GLU A 396 11.22 -20.20 10.25
N ILE A 397 10.69 -18.97 10.39
CA ILE A 397 11.11 -18.07 11.48
C ILE A 397 10.73 -18.71 12.83
N PRO A 398 11.67 -18.84 13.79
CA PRO A 398 11.38 -19.34 15.13
C PRO A 398 10.19 -18.62 15.78
N ALA A 399 9.27 -19.39 16.38
CA ALA A 399 8.03 -18.85 16.94
C ALA A 399 8.28 -17.72 17.96
N ARG A 400 9.30 -17.85 18.81
CA ARG A 400 9.73 -16.82 19.78
C ARG A 400 10.04 -15.48 19.12
N LEU A 401 10.76 -15.49 17.99
CA LEU A 401 11.13 -14.28 17.26
C LEU A 401 9.94 -13.65 16.55
N ARG A 402 9.08 -14.49 15.95
CA ARG A 402 7.82 -14.03 15.33
C ARG A 402 6.90 -13.37 16.36
N GLU A 403 6.77 -13.97 17.54
CA GLU A 403 6.01 -13.41 18.66
C GLU A 403 6.61 -12.07 19.13
N ALA A 404 7.94 -12.02 19.29
CA ALA A 404 8.64 -10.79 19.66
C ALA A 404 8.46 -9.67 18.63
N ALA A 405 8.40 -10.00 17.33
CA ALA A 405 8.18 -9.03 16.26
C ALA A 405 6.78 -8.40 16.37
N VAL A 406 5.75 -9.21 16.63
CA VAL A 406 4.37 -8.70 16.67
C VAL A 406 4.01 -8.06 18.01
N GLN A 407 4.71 -8.41 19.10
CA GLN A 407 4.52 -7.84 20.42
C GLN A 407 5.11 -6.43 20.53
N GLY A 408 4.28 -5.46 20.92
CA GLY A 408 4.64 -4.05 20.98
C GLY A 408 5.96 -3.77 21.73
N GLU A 409 6.11 -4.34 22.93
CA GLU A 409 7.27 -4.13 23.82
C GLU A 409 8.56 -4.80 23.36
N GLN A 410 8.48 -5.87 22.57
CA GLN A 410 9.63 -6.64 22.14
C GLN A 410 10.09 -6.30 20.72
N ALA A 411 9.27 -5.61 19.93
CA ALA A 411 9.59 -5.24 18.55
C ALA A 411 10.86 -4.37 18.43
N MET A 412 11.02 -3.34 19.27
CA MET A 412 12.24 -2.51 19.27
C MET A 412 13.47 -3.28 19.76
N PRO A 413 13.44 -3.98 20.92
CA PRO A 413 14.52 -4.87 21.33
C PRO A 413 14.93 -5.89 20.27
N LEU A 414 13.97 -6.48 19.55
CA LEU A 414 14.23 -7.43 18.48
C LEU A 414 15.03 -6.80 17.33
N LEU A 415 14.67 -5.58 16.92
CA LEU A 415 15.41 -4.89 15.85
C LEU A 415 16.81 -4.48 16.29
N PHE A 416 17.00 -4.10 17.56
CA PHE A 416 18.35 -3.90 18.10
C PHE A 416 19.13 -5.22 18.13
N ALA A 417 18.49 -6.32 18.54
CA ALA A 417 19.09 -7.65 18.57
C ALA A 417 19.61 -8.10 17.20
N LEU A 418 18.89 -7.73 16.12
CA LEU A 418 19.34 -8.04 14.77
C LEU A 418 20.67 -7.38 14.43
N VAL A 419 20.99 -6.17 14.92
CA VAL A 419 22.25 -5.47 14.61
C VAL A 419 23.35 -5.68 15.66
N LEU A 420 23.15 -6.59 16.62
CA LEU A 420 24.18 -6.90 17.61
C LEU A 420 25.33 -7.68 16.96
N ASN A 421 26.55 -7.30 17.32
CA ASN A 421 27.76 -7.97 16.86
C ASN A 421 27.94 -9.32 17.58
N ASP A 422 28.57 -10.27 16.90
CA ASP A 422 28.89 -11.59 17.46
C ASP A 422 30.02 -11.53 18.49
N ASP A 423 30.91 -10.53 18.39
CA ASP A 423 31.95 -10.27 19.38
C ASP A 423 31.37 -9.83 20.73
N ALA A 424 31.81 -10.50 21.80
CA ALA A 424 31.22 -10.31 23.13
C ALA A 424 31.47 -8.91 23.70
N ASP A 425 32.62 -8.29 23.43
CA ASP A 425 32.97 -6.97 23.94
C ASP A 425 32.22 -5.88 23.19
N LEU A 426 32.14 -5.99 21.86
CA LEU A 426 31.34 -5.08 21.02
C LEU A 426 29.85 -5.21 21.35
N ARG A 427 29.33 -6.43 21.48
CA ARG A 427 27.95 -6.67 21.90
C ARG A 427 27.64 -6.05 23.26
N ALA A 428 28.55 -6.16 24.23
CA ALA A 428 28.37 -5.52 25.54
C ALA A 428 28.31 -3.98 25.44
N ARG A 429 29.15 -3.37 24.59
CA ARG A 429 29.12 -1.92 24.31
C ARG A 429 27.81 -1.49 23.67
N GLN A 430 27.36 -2.21 22.65
CA GLN A 430 26.09 -1.99 21.95
C GLN A 430 24.89 -2.10 22.90
N LEU A 431 24.81 -3.15 23.71
CA LEU A 431 23.77 -3.29 24.73
C LEU A 431 23.81 -2.18 25.79
N GLY A 432 25.01 -1.68 26.10
CA GLY A 432 25.18 -0.49 26.94
C GLY A 432 24.61 0.79 26.31
N LEU A 433 24.71 0.95 24.99
CA LEU A 433 24.07 2.05 24.25
C LEU A 433 22.54 1.96 24.32
N VAL A 434 21.99 0.75 24.10
CA VAL A 434 20.56 0.48 24.22
C VAL A 434 20.05 0.85 25.61
N ALA A 435 20.72 0.37 26.66
CA ALA A 435 20.34 0.63 28.04
C ALA A 435 20.40 2.11 28.44
N ARG A 436 21.35 2.88 27.88
CA ARG A 436 21.48 4.32 28.12
C ARG A 436 20.39 5.15 27.43
N ARG A 437 20.00 4.78 26.21
CA ARG A 437 19.05 5.55 25.41
C ARG A 437 17.58 5.25 25.77
N PHE A 438 17.29 3.99 26.10
CA PHE A 438 15.96 3.53 26.49
C PHE A 438 15.95 3.18 27.98
N ASP A 439 16.28 1.93 28.32
CA ASP A 439 16.32 1.43 29.69
C ASP A 439 17.03 0.06 29.75
N SER A 440 17.40 -0.37 30.96
CA SER A 440 18.09 -1.64 31.17
C SER A 440 17.25 -2.88 30.81
N GLY A 441 15.92 -2.79 30.89
CA GLY A 441 15.00 -3.86 30.48
C GLY A 441 15.01 -4.06 28.97
N THR A 442 14.94 -2.98 28.20
CA THR A 442 15.10 -3.00 26.73
C THR A 442 16.43 -3.65 26.32
N GLY A 443 17.53 -3.29 26.99
CA GLY A 443 18.85 -3.91 26.75
C GLY A 443 18.89 -5.40 27.13
N ALA A 444 18.24 -5.81 28.21
CA ALA A 444 18.16 -7.22 28.60
C ALA A 444 17.37 -8.06 27.59
N LEU A 445 16.22 -7.56 27.13
CA LEU A 445 15.42 -8.20 26.09
C LEU A 445 16.16 -8.30 24.75
N ALA A 446 16.88 -7.26 24.35
CA ALA A 446 17.69 -7.30 23.12
C ALA A 446 18.78 -8.38 23.19
N ARG A 447 19.39 -8.60 24.37
CA ARG A 447 20.34 -9.69 24.59
C ARG A 447 19.67 -11.05 24.47
N GLU A 448 18.57 -11.27 25.18
CA GLU A 448 17.82 -12.54 25.15
C GLU A 448 17.37 -12.91 23.73
N LEU A 449 16.85 -11.94 22.99
CA LEU A 449 16.44 -12.13 21.59
C LEU A 449 17.63 -12.34 20.66
N GLY A 450 18.77 -11.70 20.95
CA GLY A 450 20.05 -11.91 20.27
C GLY A 450 20.49 -13.38 20.33
N ASP A 451 20.40 -13.99 21.50
CA ASP A 451 20.75 -15.41 21.68
C ASP A 451 19.80 -16.33 20.87
N ALA A 452 18.53 -15.96 20.74
CA ALA A 452 17.55 -16.68 19.92
C ALA A 452 17.76 -16.51 18.40
N LEU A 453 18.58 -15.56 17.96
CA LEU A 453 18.89 -15.30 16.55
C LEU A 453 20.03 -16.18 16.00
N ALA A 454 20.76 -16.92 16.85
CA ALA A 454 21.96 -17.67 16.50
C ALA A 454 21.78 -18.80 15.43
N GLY A 455 20.56 -19.03 14.94
CA GLY A 455 20.25 -19.94 13.84
C GLY A 455 19.35 -19.35 12.75
N LEU A 456 19.11 -18.03 12.77
CA LEU A 456 18.25 -17.38 11.80
C LEU A 456 18.96 -17.25 10.45
N HIS A 457 18.31 -17.68 9.37
CA HIS A 457 18.88 -17.57 8.03
C HIS A 457 19.01 -16.08 7.62
N PRO A 458 20.09 -15.65 6.92
CA PRO A 458 20.26 -14.24 6.52
C PRO A 458 19.04 -13.65 5.80
N MET A 459 18.48 -14.39 4.84
CA MET A 459 17.28 -13.97 4.09
C MET A 459 16.01 -13.81 4.96
N GLN A 460 15.99 -14.31 6.20
CA GLN A 460 14.87 -14.16 7.14
C GLN A 460 14.98 -12.89 7.99
N ARG A 461 16.14 -12.23 8.06
CA ARG A 461 16.36 -11.05 8.90
C ARG A 461 15.47 -9.87 8.48
N LEU A 462 15.45 -9.55 7.18
CA LEU A 462 14.61 -8.46 6.66
C LEU A 462 13.10 -8.78 6.70
N PRO A 463 12.63 -10.00 6.36
CA PRO A 463 11.25 -10.41 6.63
C PRO A 463 10.86 -10.31 8.11
N LEU A 464 11.71 -10.74 9.03
CA LEU A 464 11.47 -10.61 10.48
C LEU A 464 11.34 -9.14 10.89
N ALA A 465 12.20 -8.27 10.36
CA ALA A 465 12.08 -6.83 10.59
C ALA A 465 10.78 -6.24 10.02
N ALA A 466 10.33 -6.70 8.85
CA ALA A 466 9.07 -6.29 8.25
C ALA A 466 7.85 -6.73 9.10
N LEU A 467 7.91 -7.89 9.76
CA LEU A 467 6.87 -8.33 10.71
C LEU A 467 6.80 -7.46 11.97
N ALA A 468 7.92 -6.85 12.37
CA ALA A 468 7.96 -5.94 13.52
C ALA A 468 7.35 -4.56 13.21
N PHE A 469 7.24 -4.20 11.93
CA PHE A 469 6.84 -2.88 11.49
C PHE A 469 5.46 -2.40 11.99
N PRO A 470 4.39 -3.23 11.95
CA PRO A 470 3.09 -2.82 12.49
C PRO A 470 3.15 -2.45 13.98
N ALA A 471 3.96 -3.18 14.76
CA ALA A 471 4.16 -2.92 16.19
C ALA A 471 4.98 -1.64 16.42
N LEU A 472 6.04 -1.43 15.63
CA LEU A 472 6.87 -0.23 15.68
C LEU A 472 6.08 1.03 15.38
N ARG A 473 5.27 1.05 14.31
CA ARG A 473 4.52 2.23 13.89
C ARG A 473 3.54 2.76 14.95
N ARG A 474 3.14 1.93 15.92
CA ARG A 474 2.28 2.35 17.04
C ARG A 474 3.02 3.17 18.11
N ARG A 475 4.35 3.22 18.07
CA ARG A 475 5.15 3.93 19.05
C ARG A 475 5.06 5.45 18.86
N PRO A 476 5.14 6.23 19.95
CA PRO A 476 5.18 7.69 19.87
C PRO A 476 6.32 8.15 18.95
N ARG A 477 6.08 9.23 18.19
CA ARG A 477 7.06 9.80 17.25
C ARG A 477 8.45 9.98 17.86
N ALA A 478 8.54 10.53 19.07
CA ALA A 478 9.81 10.74 19.76
C ALA A 478 10.56 9.42 20.05
N GLN A 479 9.85 8.33 20.34
CA GLN A 479 10.47 7.01 20.52
C GLN A 479 10.97 6.43 19.20
N LEU A 480 10.23 6.63 18.10
CA LEU A 480 10.64 6.19 16.77
C LEU A 480 11.87 6.95 16.25
N GLU A 481 11.93 8.26 16.46
CA GLU A 481 13.09 9.08 16.13
C GLU A 481 14.33 8.66 16.96
N ALA A 482 14.15 8.43 18.27
CA ALA A 482 15.22 7.92 19.12
C ALA A 482 15.68 6.50 18.75
N PHE A 483 14.74 5.66 18.29
CA PHE A 483 14.99 4.30 17.82
C PHE A 483 15.84 4.30 16.55
N ILE A 484 15.50 5.10 15.53
CA ILE A 484 16.30 5.20 14.30
C ILE A 484 17.71 5.70 14.63
N ALA A 485 17.82 6.78 15.42
CA ALA A 485 19.12 7.34 15.77
C ALA A 485 20.00 6.36 16.55
N LEU A 486 19.41 5.53 17.42
CA LEU A 486 20.15 4.47 18.10
C LEU A 486 20.53 3.33 17.15
N LEU A 487 19.65 2.94 16.23
CA LEU A 487 19.93 1.88 15.27
C LEU A 487 21.16 2.22 14.41
N ASP A 488 21.24 3.47 13.93
CA ASP A 488 22.42 3.97 13.20
C ASP A 488 23.68 3.94 14.09
N GLU A 489 23.58 4.37 15.36
CA GLU A 489 24.69 4.36 16.32
C GLU A 489 25.17 2.94 16.66
N LEU A 490 24.26 1.95 16.69
CA LEU A 490 24.60 0.55 16.93
C LEU A 490 25.37 -0.07 15.76
N VAL A 491 24.96 0.25 14.54
CA VAL A 491 25.62 -0.23 13.32
C VAL A 491 27.02 0.37 13.19
N GLU A 492 27.21 1.63 13.57
CA GLU A 492 28.54 2.29 13.51
C GLU A 492 29.45 1.97 14.71
N ALA A 493 28.98 1.22 15.70
CA ALA A 493 29.63 1.08 17.01
C ALA A 493 31.04 0.46 16.97
N ASP A 494 31.32 -0.39 15.98
CA ASP A 494 32.61 -1.06 15.80
C ASP A 494 33.52 -0.37 14.76
N GLY A 495 33.02 0.68 14.10
CA GLY A 495 33.71 1.38 13.02
C GLY A 495 33.82 0.60 11.70
N GLN A 496 33.20 -0.59 11.60
CA GLN A 496 33.20 -1.46 10.43
C GLN A 496 31.77 -1.92 10.09
N VAL A 497 31.05 -1.07 9.36
CA VAL A 497 29.69 -1.41 8.94
C VAL A 497 29.70 -2.45 7.82
N THR A 498 29.08 -3.60 8.07
CA THR A 498 28.82 -4.61 7.04
C THR A 498 27.65 -4.20 6.14
N LEU A 499 27.58 -4.79 4.94
CA LEU A 499 26.50 -4.51 4.00
C LEU A 499 25.12 -4.92 4.55
N ASP A 500 25.06 -6.02 5.29
CA ASP A 500 23.83 -6.56 5.86
C ASP A 500 23.29 -5.64 6.97
N GLU A 501 24.17 -5.13 7.84
CA GLU A 501 23.83 -4.14 8.88
C GLU A 501 23.32 -2.83 8.26
N TYR A 502 24.03 -2.33 7.24
CA TYR A 502 23.60 -1.13 6.50
C TYR A 502 22.23 -1.34 5.85
N CYS A 503 22.02 -2.47 5.16
CA CYS A 503 20.75 -2.77 4.49
C CYS A 503 19.59 -2.85 5.48
N LEU A 504 19.77 -3.51 6.61
CA LEU A 504 18.77 -3.60 7.67
C LEU A 504 18.45 -2.23 8.27
N ALA A 505 19.45 -1.50 8.74
CA ALA A 505 19.24 -0.18 9.37
C ALA A 505 18.61 0.80 8.39
N ARG A 506 19.10 0.85 7.14
CA ARG A 506 18.57 1.73 6.11
C ARG A 506 17.14 1.36 5.73
N LEU A 507 16.82 0.08 5.54
CA LEU A 507 15.45 -0.36 5.20
C LEU A 507 14.46 -0.03 6.33
N VAL A 508 14.80 -0.36 7.57
CA VAL A 508 13.96 -0.05 8.74
C VAL A 508 13.78 1.46 8.87
N GLY A 509 14.87 2.23 8.79
CA GLY A 509 14.85 3.69 8.90
C GLY A 509 13.98 4.35 7.83
N LEU A 510 14.05 3.88 6.58
CA LEU A 510 13.20 4.35 5.48
C LEU A 510 11.72 4.08 5.76
N GLN A 511 11.37 2.85 6.15
CA GLN A 511 9.99 2.47 6.42
C GLN A 511 9.41 3.26 7.58
N VAL A 512 10.16 3.41 8.69
CA VAL A 512 9.73 4.18 9.85
C VAL A 512 9.60 5.66 9.49
N GLY A 513 10.56 6.22 8.74
CA GLY A 513 10.50 7.60 8.25
C GLY A 513 9.26 7.87 7.39
N ASP A 514 8.95 6.99 6.44
CA ASP A 514 7.75 7.11 5.60
C ASP A 514 6.45 6.96 6.40
N ALA A 515 6.44 6.12 7.43
CA ALA A 515 5.29 5.98 8.31
C ALA A 515 5.08 7.18 9.26
N LEU A 516 6.14 7.90 9.62
CA LEU A 516 6.06 9.11 10.44
C LEU A 516 5.43 10.29 9.68
N ASP A 517 5.72 10.43 8.38
CA ASP A 517 5.28 11.56 7.57
C ASP A 517 4.64 11.16 6.21
N PRO A 518 3.63 10.27 6.18
CA PRO A 518 3.18 9.56 4.97
C PRO A 518 2.55 10.47 3.90
N ALA A 519 1.90 11.55 4.34
CA ALA A 519 1.33 12.54 3.42
C ALA A 519 2.42 13.25 2.60
N THR A 520 3.63 13.37 3.16
CA THR A 520 4.77 14.07 2.56
C THR A 520 5.64 13.16 1.69
N THR A 521 5.63 11.85 1.91
CA THR A 521 6.30 10.85 1.08
C THR A 521 5.93 11.06 -0.40
N ARG A 522 6.91 11.25 -1.28
CA ARG A 522 6.68 11.53 -2.72
C ARG A 522 7.21 10.39 -3.56
N ILE A 523 6.36 9.38 -3.78
CA ILE A 523 6.66 8.21 -4.62
C ILE A 523 7.05 8.61 -6.06
N LEU A 524 6.51 9.73 -6.57
CA LEU A 524 6.72 10.22 -7.94
C LEU A 524 7.49 11.54 -7.99
N GLY A 525 8.69 11.46 -8.55
CA GLY A 525 9.59 12.57 -8.72
C GLY A 525 9.42 13.40 -10.01
N ARG A 526 10.31 14.38 -10.17
CA ARG A 526 10.36 15.28 -11.34
C ARG A 526 11.76 15.39 -11.95
N LEU A 527 12.78 14.89 -11.27
CA LEU A 527 14.16 14.91 -11.77
C LEU A 527 14.30 13.95 -12.95
N LYS A 528 15.21 14.28 -13.85
CA LYS A 528 15.68 13.45 -14.95
C LYS A 528 17.03 12.84 -14.60
N LEU A 529 17.45 11.81 -15.33
CA LEU A 529 18.72 11.12 -15.09
C LEU A 529 19.94 12.06 -15.13
N GLY A 530 19.93 13.06 -16.03
CA GLY A 530 20.99 14.06 -16.09
C GLY A 530 21.11 14.93 -14.84
N ASP A 531 20.02 15.14 -14.09
CA ASP A 531 20.02 15.96 -12.87
C ASP A 531 20.65 15.25 -11.65
N VAL A 532 20.88 13.94 -11.78
CA VAL A 532 21.38 13.05 -10.71
C VAL A 532 22.55 12.17 -11.17
N ALA A 533 23.27 12.60 -12.22
CA ALA A 533 24.33 11.80 -12.82
C ALA A 533 25.49 11.51 -11.84
N ALA A 534 25.79 12.45 -10.94
CA ALA A 534 26.85 12.28 -9.93
C ALA A 534 26.45 11.23 -8.88
N GLU A 535 25.21 11.28 -8.41
CA GLU A 535 24.66 10.33 -7.46
C GLU A 535 24.54 8.93 -8.08
N LEU A 536 24.13 8.84 -9.36
CA LEU A 536 24.08 7.58 -10.09
C LEU A 536 25.44 6.93 -10.23
N LYS A 537 26.47 7.72 -10.54
CA LYS A 537 27.86 7.26 -10.59
C LYS A 537 28.25 6.64 -9.26
N ASP A 538 28.01 7.34 -8.15
CA ASP A 538 28.40 6.85 -6.82
C ASP A 538 27.68 5.55 -6.47
N VAL A 539 26.36 5.47 -6.67
CA VAL A 539 25.59 4.24 -6.37
C VAL A 539 26.04 3.07 -7.25
N LEU A 540 26.19 3.26 -8.56
CA LEU A 540 26.68 2.21 -9.46
C LEU A 540 28.08 1.74 -9.08
N ALA A 541 28.97 2.66 -8.69
CA ALA A 541 30.33 2.31 -8.31
C ALA A 541 30.36 1.52 -6.99
N ILE A 542 29.51 1.88 -6.03
CA ILE A 542 29.39 1.18 -4.74
C ILE A 542 28.82 -0.23 -4.96
N VAL A 543 27.75 -0.35 -5.74
CA VAL A 543 27.16 -1.64 -6.09
C VAL A 543 28.17 -2.55 -6.80
N ALA A 544 28.88 -2.02 -7.79
CA ALA A 544 29.88 -2.80 -8.51
C ALA A 544 31.05 -3.22 -7.61
N ARG A 545 31.51 -2.35 -6.70
CA ARG A 545 32.57 -2.64 -5.73
C ARG A 545 32.21 -3.75 -4.75
N HIS A 546 30.97 -3.78 -4.26
CA HIS A 546 30.55 -4.76 -3.26
C HIS A 546 30.02 -6.06 -3.87
N GLY A 547 29.67 -6.06 -5.15
CA GLY A 547 29.22 -7.26 -5.85
C GLY A 547 30.32 -8.03 -6.60
N HIS A 548 31.59 -7.61 -6.53
CA HIS A 548 32.68 -8.25 -7.26
C HIS A 548 33.95 -8.31 -6.41
N ASP A 549 34.62 -9.46 -6.45
CA ASP A 549 35.81 -9.74 -5.64
C ASP A 549 37.05 -8.94 -6.10
N ASP A 550 37.11 -8.55 -7.38
CA ASP A 550 38.25 -7.85 -7.96
C ASP A 550 37.89 -6.50 -8.60
N ALA A 551 38.85 -5.57 -8.57
CA ALA A 551 38.64 -4.20 -9.03
C ALA A 551 38.38 -4.10 -10.55
N VAL A 552 38.87 -5.04 -11.36
CA VAL A 552 38.70 -5.04 -12.81
C VAL A 552 37.29 -5.50 -13.16
N ALA A 553 36.81 -6.57 -12.53
CA ALA A 553 35.42 -7.02 -12.65
C ALA A 553 34.46 -5.93 -12.15
N ALA A 554 34.74 -5.30 -11.01
CA ALA A 554 33.95 -4.18 -10.51
C ALA A 554 33.91 -3.00 -11.52
N GLN A 555 35.04 -2.63 -12.11
CA GLN A 555 35.07 -1.58 -13.12
C GLN A 555 34.26 -1.94 -14.38
N ARG A 556 34.32 -3.20 -14.82
CA ARG A 556 33.53 -3.71 -15.94
C ARG A 556 32.04 -3.70 -15.62
N ALA A 557 31.65 -4.18 -14.45
CA ALA A 557 30.28 -4.19 -13.97
C ALA A 557 29.70 -2.77 -13.90
N TYR A 558 30.45 -1.83 -13.34
CA TYR A 558 30.11 -0.42 -13.33
C TYR A 558 29.89 0.14 -14.75
N ALA A 559 30.79 -0.16 -15.69
CA ALA A 559 30.66 0.32 -17.07
C ALA A 559 29.42 -0.24 -17.77
N LEU A 560 29.10 -1.52 -17.54
CA LEU A 560 27.88 -2.15 -18.07
C LEU A 560 26.61 -1.50 -17.50
N GLY A 561 26.56 -1.28 -16.18
CA GLY A 561 25.43 -0.60 -15.56
C GLY A 561 25.29 0.85 -16.01
N LEU A 562 26.40 1.60 -16.11
CA LEU A 562 26.40 2.99 -16.56
C LEU A 562 25.91 3.12 -18.01
N ALA A 563 26.32 2.21 -18.90
CA ALA A 563 25.89 2.23 -20.29
C ALA A 563 24.36 2.06 -20.44
N ASP A 564 23.73 1.28 -19.57
CA ASP A 564 22.27 1.07 -19.60
C ASP A 564 21.49 2.30 -19.07
N VAL A 565 22.03 3.04 -18.08
CA VAL A 565 21.35 4.20 -17.49
C VAL A 565 21.67 5.51 -18.21
N LEU A 566 22.94 5.71 -18.57
CA LEU A 566 23.48 6.93 -19.16
C LEU A 566 24.39 6.58 -20.35
N PRO A 567 23.84 6.09 -21.48
CA PRO A 567 24.62 5.56 -22.60
C PRO A 567 25.59 6.55 -23.24
N ALA A 568 25.29 7.86 -23.15
CA ALA A 568 26.13 8.92 -23.69
C ALA A 568 27.19 9.44 -22.70
N ALA A 569 27.20 8.97 -21.45
CA ALA A 569 28.08 9.47 -20.40
C ALA A 569 29.35 8.62 -20.30
N THR A 570 30.51 9.28 -20.27
CA THR A 570 31.83 8.66 -20.06
C THR A 570 32.38 9.05 -18.70
N ILE A 571 31.79 8.48 -17.64
CA ILE A 571 32.17 8.78 -16.26
C ILE A 571 33.08 7.68 -15.74
N ALA A 572 34.30 8.02 -15.33
CA ALA A 572 35.27 7.05 -14.82
C ALA A 572 34.80 6.35 -13.53
N TYR A 573 35.14 5.06 -13.41
CA TYR A 573 34.91 4.28 -12.19
C TYR A 573 35.80 4.83 -11.06
N ALA A 574 35.17 5.36 -10.03
CA ALA A 574 35.84 5.93 -8.86
C ALA A 574 34.93 5.72 -7.64
N PRO A 575 34.98 4.53 -6.99
CA PRO A 575 34.12 4.24 -5.86
C PRO A 575 34.50 5.13 -4.66
N PRO A 576 33.52 5.75 -3.98
CA PRO A 576 33.79 6.59 -2.82
C PRO A 576 34.39 5.78 -1.67
N SER A 577 35.32 6.37 -0.92
CA SER A 577 35.89 5.77 0.30
C SER A 577 34.85 5.69 1.42
N ALA A 578 34.13 6.79 1.67
CA ALA A 578 32.99 6.87 2.57
C ALA A 578 31.69 6.45 1.85
N TRP A 579 31.59 5.18 1.50
CA TRP A 579 30.52 4.64 0.65
C TRP A 579 29.12 4.79 1.27
N MET A 580 28.96 4.59 2.58
CA MET A 580 27.66 4.74 3.26
C MET A 580 27.14 6.18 3.15
N ALA A 581 27.97 7.15 3.54
CA ALA A 581 27.62 8.57 3.44
C ALA A 581 27.34 8.99 1.98
N ALA A 582 27.98 8.34 1.00
CA ALA A 582 27.67 8.56 -0.41
C ALA A 582 26.29 8.00 -0.79
N LEU A 583 25.95 6.77 -0.38
CA LEU A 583 24.59 6.22 -0.57
C LEU A 583 23.53 7.09 0.10
N ASP A 584 23.75 7.50 1.34
CA ASP A 584 22.78 8.26 2.13
C ASP A 584 22.48 9.64 1.54
N ARG A 585 23.47 10.24 0.86
CA ARG A 585 23.27 11.46 0.07
C ARG A 585 22.61 11.19 -1.28
N ALA A 586 22.95 10.08 -1.93
CA ALA A 586 22.49 9.75 -3.27
C ALA A 586 21.02 9.31 -3.30
N LEU A 587 20.64 8.37 -2.43
CA LEU A 587 19.32 7.71 -2.45
C LEU A 587 18.14 8.71 -2.38
N PRO A 588 18.12 9.71 -1.49
CA PRO A 588 17.02 10.68 -1.44
C PRO A 588 16.88 11.54 -2.72
N ARG A 589 17.98 11.77 -3.44
CA ARG A 589 17.94 12.48 -4.73
C ARG A 589 17.47 11.57 -5.86
N LEU A 590 17.93 10.32 -5.89
CA LEU A 590 17.48 9.33 -6.87
C LEU A 590 15.99 9.01 -6.71
N ASP A 591 15.45 9.00 -5.49
CA ASP A 591 14.02 8.80 -5.24
C ASP A 591 13.15 9.90 -5.90
N ARG A 592 13.74 11.08 -6.15
CA ARG A 592 13.07 12.20 -6.84
C ARG A 592 13.10 12.10 -8.36
N LEU A 593 13.58 10.99 -8.93
CA LEU A 593 13.44 10.67 -10.35
C LEU A 593 11.98 10.41 -10.75
N GLY A 594 11.64 10.69 -12.00
CA GLY A 594 10.41 10.19 -12.62
C GLY A 594 10.43 8.66 -12.79
N ALA A 595 9.26 8.04 -13.00
CA ALA A 595 9.14 6.58 -13.08
C ALA A 595 10.04 5.94 -14.14
N ALA A 596 10.08 6.50 -15.36
CA ALA A 596 10.99 6.03 -16.41
C ALA A 596 12.48 6.14 -16.04
N GLY A 597 12.84 7.17 -15.25
CA GLY A 597 14.20 7.29 -14.72
C GLY A 597 14.51 6.19 -13.70
N LYS A 598 13.60 5.96 -12.75
CA LYS A 598 13.72 4.87 -11.76
C LYS A 598 13.83 3.49 -12.44
N GLU A 599 13.05 3.25 -13.49
CA GLU A 599 13.10 2.02 -14.29
C GLU A 599 14.50 1.76 -14.85
N LEU A 600 15.09 2.78 -15.49
CA LEU A 600 16.44 2.68 -16.03
C LEU A 600 17.49 2.45 -14.93
N VAL A 601 17.37 3.15 -13.80
CA VAL A 601 18.28 2.98 -12.65
C VAL A 601 18.23 1.55 -12.11
N VAL A 602 17.04 0.99 -11.87
CA VAL A 602 16.92 -0.40 -11.41
C VAL A 602 17.49 -1.37 -12.44
N GLY A 603 17.25 -1.14 -13.73
CA GLY A 603 17.85 -1.92 -14.81
C GLY A 603 19.37 -1.90 -14.79
N GLY A 604 19.98 -0.72 -14.72
CA GLY A 604 21.43 -0.56 -14.69
C GLY A 604 22.10 -1.11 -13.42
N LEU A 605 21.46 -0.94 -12.26
CA LEU A 605 21.94 -1.56 -11.01
C LEU A 605 21.90 -3.08 -11.10
N THR A 606 20.80 -3.64 -11.61
CA THR A 606 20.70 -5.09 -11.79
C THR A 606 21.74 -5.59 -12.78
N ARG A 607 21.98 -4.84 -13.87
CA ARG A 607 22.99 -5.17 -14.88
C ARG A 607 24.41 -5.15 -14.30
N ALA A 608 24.70 -4.19 -13.43
CA ALA A 608 25.98 -4.12 -12.73
C ALA A 608 26.16 -5.30 -11.77
N ILE A 609 25.13 -5.62 -10.97
CA ILE A 609 25.19 -6.73 -10.01
C ILE A 609 25.34 -8.07 -10.72
N SER A 610 24.57 -8.32 -11.78
CA SER A 610 24.59 -9.61 -12.49
C SER A 610 25.68 -9.68 -13.57
N ALA A 611 26.75 -8.87 -13.49
CA ALA A 611 27.73 -8.76 -14.57
C ALA A 611 28.60 -10.03 -14.73
N ASP A 612 28.78 -10.79 -13.66
CA ASP A 612 29.47 -12.09 -13.64
C ASP A 612 28.52 -13.29 -13.92
N GLY A 613 27.21 -13.02 -14.09
CA GLY A 613 26.18 -14.02 -14.35
C GLY A 613 25.60 -14.69 -13.10
N THR A 614 26.04 -14.31 -11.90
CA THR A 614 25.51 -14.75 -10.61
C THR A 614 25.21 -13.57 -9.70
N VAL A 615 24.40 -13.77 -8.65
CA VAL A 615 24.10 -12.74 -7.65
C VAL A 615 24.11 -13.38 -6.26
N SER A 616 24.87 -12.80 -5.35
CA SER A 616 24.93 -13.23 -3.94
C SER A 616 23.69 -12.75 -3.16
N VAL A 617 23.44 -13.35 -1.99
CA VAL A 617 22.35 -12.91 -1.10
C VAL A 617 22.56 -11.44 -0.69
N ALA A 618 23.78 -11.07 -0.32
CA ALA A 618 24.14 -9.71 0.07
C ALA A 618 23.90 -8.69 -1.06
N GLU A 619 24.27 -9.02 -2.31
CA GLU A 619 23.97 -8.17 -3.46
C GLU A 619 22.47 -8.01 -3.72
N ALA A 620 21.69 -9.09 -3.58
CA ALA A 620 20.24 -9.05 -3.72
C ALA A 620 19.60 -8.17 -2.64
N GLU A 621 20.11 -8.20 -1.40
CA GLU A 621 19.66 -7.34 -0.30
C GLU A 621 20.04 -5.88 -0.51
N LEU A 622 21.24 -5.59 -1.01
CA LEU A 622 21.63 -4.22 -1.39
C LEU A 622 20.72 -3.68 -2.49
N LEU A 623 20.49 -4.45 -3.55
CA LEU A 623 19.58 -4.06 -4.63
C LEU A 623 18.19 -3.77 -4.09
N ARG A 624 17.66 -4.66 -3.24
CA ARG A 624 16.34 -4.51 -2.62
C ARG A 624 16.27 -3.27 -1.73
N THR A 625 17.32 -2.97 -0.97
CA THR A 625 17.40 -1.78 -0.11
C THR A 625 17.41 -0.50 -0.94
N ILE A 626 18.23 -0.45 -2.00
CA ILE A 626 18.25 0.69 -2.93
C ILE A 626 16.89 0.87 -3.59
N CYS A 627 16.26 -0.23 -4.03
CA CYS A 627 14.96 -0.19 -4.67
C CYS A 627 13.84 0.22 -3.71
N ALA A 628 13.89 -0.21 -2.44
CA ALA A 628 13.00 0.26 -1.39
C ALA A 628 13.15 1.77 -1.16
N ALA A 629 14.40 2.29 -1.11
CA ALA A 629 14.68 3.72 -1.01
C ALA A 629 14.15 4.54 -2.19
N LEU A 630 14.05 3.91 -3.37
CA LEU A 630 13.46 4.48 -4.59
C LEU A 630 11.94 4.28 -4.69
N HIS A 631 11.28 3.73 -3.68
CA HIS A 631 9.87 3.31 -3.72
C HIS A 631 9.54 2.38 -4.89
N CYS A 632 10.46 1.46 -5.19
CA CYS A 632 10.39 0.44 -6.22
C CYS A 632 10.48 -0.93 -5.55
N PRO A 633 9.42 -1.40 -4.87
CA PRO A 633 9.50 -2.59 -4.03
C PRO A 633 9.87 -3.84 -4.85
N LEU A 634 10.81 -4.61 -4.32
CA LEU A 634 11.35 -5.81 -4.93
C LEU A 634 11.15 -7.01 -3.99
N PRO A 635 10.64 -8.15 -4.49
CA PRO A 635 10.46 -9.36 -3.69
C PRO A 635 11.78 -9.89 -3.10
N PRO A 636 11.73 -10.69 -2.01
CA PRO A 636 12.91 -11.30 -1.40
C PRO A 636 13.64 -12.28 -2.32
N LEU A 637 12.90 -13.03 -3.14
CA LEU A 637 13.48 -13.85 -4.20
C LEU A 637 13.52 -13.07 -5.50
N LEU A 638 14.73 -12.93 -6.04
CA LEU A 638 14.91 -12.46 -7.39
C LEU A 638 14.84 -13.66 -8.32
N GLN A 639 14.02 -13.58 -9.38
CA GLN A 639 13.81 -14.73 -10.25
C GLN A 639 15.09 -15.10 -10.99
N ALA A 640 15.53 -16.33 -10.74
CA ALA A 640 16.54 -16.96 -11.55
C ALA A 640 15.93 -17.52 -12.86
N THR A 641 16.78 -17.75 -13.86
CA THR A 641 16.45 -18.18 -15.23
C THR A 641 15.31 -19.18 -15.35
#